data_AF-A0A815FRI0-F1
#
_entry.id   AF-A0A815FRI0-F1
#
_cell.length_a   1.000
_cell.length_b   1.000
_cell.length_c   1.000
_cell.angle_alpha   90.00
_cell.angle_beta   90.00
_cell.angle_gamma   90.00
#
_symmetry.space_group_name_H-M   'P 1'
#
loop_
_entity.id
_entity.type
_entity.pdbx_description
1 polymer ?
#
loop_
_entity_poly.entity_id
_entity_poly.type
_entity_poly.pdbx_seq_one_letter_code
_entity_poly.pdbx_strand_id
1 'polypeptide(L)'
;MYLMFNGEQLDEEDIVSDFDIKAGSKLELVDPTVKYRKFTGFFGLKFVDVSNDKNLNRKEWSKTAPRWRRARHGLCLEGECKNSKCEASGRTVIMPIGYKKFDMSSDPSETTTKCPVCKKYVPPVTCGFNNCWWRYDGVKDCQNAPPESCSSGWKRADDAYYHFKDEQNEIIDWRKLIFEAIREHPSEAASEESVGLEASTGQPEESARFASRQPQTTSKLPQMSAAAIAAIPPKHSFQPKEAGVDGFAQPDKFWCPWKSNLCKNNLTIKGQGTVSIMQQTSIPFKLRLSNKEDPHDRDAYSIMLSINENKVVLSTSTGQTYESTDQLHILQRDDGNWHRYWISFFETDGNIKYGVGEIRPLFAVFSINVSENERKLMKEVYYLHIELNNNDRMLTELDEFKEKFRFYIGKDPVVYDPPLFVVPYNQYYTVHATEHIAIPPSKLEKTCRDLYDSVINFELNTKDFSDLTRVIDESIKNKKGWCHKKLTEKANHFGKPNFKASYLRITLGNREGSAPGHTYVVEVWPAGHFSPIHNHSNAYAIIRVLYGGILLKLYPALRLNVIQYKPIEQFCREGQVTWILPNLNQTHQLKHVDPNGTCCITIQCYAYGTEDQQHYEYFDYLTSDEQSIGHFDPKSDIDFKDFVEVMRQEKNNIFH
;
A
#
# COMPACT_ATOMS: atom_id res chain seq x y z
N MET A 1 -14.21 -0.66 -18.48
CA MET A 1 -13.95 -0.40 -19.91
C MET A 1 -14.95 0.61 -20.44
N TYR A 2 -14.57 1.45 -21.40
CA TYR A 2 -15.48 2.35 -22.14
C TYR A 2 -15.10 2.37 -23.63
N LEU A 3 -16.07 2.64 -24.50
CA LEU A 3 -15.83 2.75 -25.94
C LEU A 3 -15.39 4.16 -26.32
N MET A 4 -14.55 4.25 -27.35
CA MET A 4 -14.02 5.49 -27.88
C MET A 4 -14.17 5.53 -29.41
N PHE A 5 -14.55 6.69 -29.94
CA PHE A 5 -14.53 6.98 -31.37
C PHE A 5 -13.78 8.29 -31.63
N ASN A 6 -12.80 8.27 -32.53
CA ASN A 6 -11.96 9.44 -32.87
C ASN A 6 -11.37 10.19 -31.64
N GLY A 7 -11.07 9.47 -30.55
CA GLY A 7 -10.49 10.03 -29.33
C GLY A 7 -11.49 10.69 -28.36
N GLU A 8 -12.79 10.49 -28.57
CA GLU A 8 -13.88 10.87 -27.66
C GLU A 8 -14.57 9.61 -27.11
N GLN A 9 -14.94 9.63 -25.82
CA GLN A 9 -15.64 8.53 -25.16
C GLN A 9 -17.10 8.52 -25.59
N LEU A 10 -17.63 7.32 -25.83
CA LEU A 10 -19.05 7.04 -26.01
C LEU A 10 -19.62 6.60 -24.68
N ASP A 11 -20.63 7.30 -24.19
CA ASP A 11 -21.41 6.95 -23.00
C ASP A 11 -22.65 6.11 -23.39
N GLU A 12 -23.29 5.44 -22.42
CA GLU A 12 -24.38 4.46 -22.68
C GLU A 12 -25.65 5.08 -23.31
N GLU A 13 -25.80 6.40 -23.26
CA GLU A 13 -26.92 7.17 -23.80
C GLU A 13 -26.61 7.77 -25.20
N ASP A 14 -25.37 7.65 -25.71
CA ASP A 14 -24.95 8.22 -27.00
C ASP A 14 -25.48 7.42 -28.20
N ILE A 15 -26.08 8.10 -29.18
CA ILE A 15 -26.52 7.45 -30.43
C ILE A 15 -25.52 7.63 -31.57
N VAL A 16 -25.43 6.61 -32.43
CA VAL A 16 -24.44 6.48 -33.54
C VAL A 16 -24.39 7.72 -34.46
N SER A 17 -25.51 8.43 -34.61
CA SER A 17 -25.62 9.67 -35.40
C SER A 17 -24.83 10.85 -34.83
N ASP A 18 -24.67 10.93 -33.51
CA ASP A 18 -24.10 12.10 -32.83
C ASP A 18 -22.60 12.23 -33.08
N PHE A 19 -21.98 11.12 -33.51
CA PHE A 19 -20.55 10.99 -33.80
C PHE A 19 -20.25 10.74 -35.29
N ASP A 20 -21.26 10.79 -36.18
CA ASP A 20 -21.14 10.48 -37.62
C ASP A 20 -20.49 9.10 -37.88
N ILE A 21 -20.76 8.12 -37.00
CA ILE A 21 -20.20 6.77 -37.08
C ILE A 21 -20.87 6.03 -38.25
N LYS A 22 -20.07 5.69 -39.27
CA LYS A 22 -20.53 5.03 -40.50
C LYS A 22 -20.18 3.55 -40.50
N ALA A 23 -20.83 2.77 -41.35
CA ALA A 23 -20.47 1.37 -41.57
C ALA A 23 -18.99 1.26 -41.98
N GLY A 24 -18.21 0.49 -41.21
CA GLY A 24 -16.75 0.38 -41.39
C GLY A 24 -15.91 1.30 -40.48
N SER A 25 -16.53 2.17 -39.67
CA SER A 25 -15.84 2.91 -38.60
C SER A 25 -15.17 1.96 -37.60
N LYS A 26 -13.97 2.34 -37.12
CA LYS A 26 -13.26 1.62 -36.06
C LYS A 26 -13.53 2.28 -34.71
N LEU A 27 -13.89 1.46 -33.73
CA LEU A 27 -14.06 1.84 -32.33
C LEU A 27 -12.90 1.30 -31.50
N GLU A 28 -12.43 2.09 -30.55
CA GLU A 28 -11.37 1.70 -29.60
C GLU A 28 -12.02 1.37 -28.26
N LEU A 29 -11.88 0.12 -27.78
CA LEU A 29 -12.31 -0.25 -26.44
C LEU A 29 -11.15 0.05 -25.47
N VAL A 30 -11.35 0.98 -24.55
CA VAL A 30 -10.32 1.42 -23.60
C VAL A 30 -10.63 0.87 -22.21
N ASP A 31 -9.64 0.22 -21.61
CA ASP A 31 -9.70 -0.22 -20.21
C ASP A 31 -8.98 0.77 -19.28
N PRO A 32 -9.69 1.46 -18.35
CA PRO A 32 -9.09 2.41 -17.42
C PRO A 32 -8.12 1.79 -16.39
N THR A 33 -7.98 0.46 -16.31
CA THR A 33 -6.98 -0.22 -15.47
C THR A 33 -5.54 0.06 -15.94
N VAL A 34 -5.33 0.35 -17.23
CA VAL A 34 -4.01 0.53 -17.85
C VAL A 34 -3.45 1.96 -17.61
N LYS A 35 -2.94 2.22 -16.40
CA LYS A 35 -2.38 3.53 -16.02
C LYS A 35 -0.96 3.77 -16.56
N TYR A 36 -0.85 4.39 -17.74
CA TYR A 36 0.39 5.02 -18.18
C TYR A 36 0.72 6.26 -17.33
N ARG A 37 1.65 6.12 -16.38
CA ARG A 37 2.21 7.24 -15.62
C ARG A 37 3.46 7.81 -16.31
N LYS A 38 3.37 9.03 -16.85
CA LYS A 38 4.53 9.91 -17.05
C LYS A 38 4.57 10.96 -15.95
N PHE A 39 5.76 11.18 -15.41
CA PHE A 39 6.04 12.19 -14.39
C PHE A 39 5.83 13.61 -14.92
N THR A 40 5.13 14.44 -14.14
CA THR A 40 5.43 15.88 -14.01
C THR A 40 5.67 16.14 -12.53
N GLY A 41 6.90 16.56 -12.17
CA GLY A 41 7.43 16.35 -10.82
C GLY A 41 7.27 17.50 -9.82
N PHE A 42 7.38 17.11 -8.54
CA PHE A 42 8.09 17.79 -7.44
C PHE A 42 7.84 19.28 -7.09
N PHE A 43 6.87 19.95 -7.72
CA PHE A 43 6.35 21.24 -7.26
C PHE A 43 4.85 21.10 -6.91
N GLY A 44 4.38 21.92 -5.97
CA GLY A 44 2.98 21.91 -5.50
C GLY A 44 1.98 22.07 -6.65
N LEU A 45 0.77 21.53 -6.48
CA LEU A 45 -0.29 21.67 -7.48
C LEU A 45 -0.74 23.14 -7.50
N LYS A 46 -0.32 23.88 -8.51
CA LYS A 46 -0.72 25.27 -8.70
C LYS A 46 -2.10 25.35 -9.34
N PHE A 47 -3.08 25.80 -8.57
CA PHE A 47 -4.48 25.88 -8.99
C PHE A 47 -5.19 27.05 -8.29
N VAL A 48 -6.25 27.57 -8.90
CA VAL A 48 -7.08 28.64 -8.30
C VAL A 48 -7.54 28.27 -6.89
N ASP A 49 -7.68 29.26 -6.01
CA ASP A 49 -8.32 29.05 -4.71
C ASP A 49 -9.83 28.80 -4.87
N VAL A 50 -10.23 27.53 -4.87
CA VAL A 50 -11.63 27.09 -4.89
C VAL A 50 -12.35 27.14 -3.54
N SER A 51 -11.65 27.46 -2.45
CA SER A 51 -12.28 27.66 -1.13
C SER A 51 -12.71 29.11 -0.90
N ASN A 52 -12.24 30.04 -1.72
CA ASN A 52 -12.71 31.42 -1.75
C ASN A 52 -13.94 31.50 -2.67
N ASP A 53 -15.15 31.38 -2.10
CA ASP A 53 -16.40 31.40 -2.87
C ASP A 53 -16.63 32.70 -3.68
N LYS A 54 -15.87 33.77 -3.42
CA LYS A 54 -15.88 35.00 -4.27
C LYS A 54 -15.31 34.74 -5.67
N ASN A 55 -14.46 33.73 -5.82
CA ASN A 55 -13.88 33.36 -7.11
C ASN A 55 -14.92 32.62 -8.00
N LEU A 56 -16.00 32.08 -7.42
CA LEU A 56 -17.03 31.33 -8.14
C LEU A 56 -18.01 32.25 -8.88
N ASN A 57 -17.96 32.23 -10.21
CA ASN A 57 -18.79 33.06 -11.08
C ASN A 57 -19.77 32.19 -11.89
N ARG A 58 -21.08 32.45 -11.77
CA ARG A 58 -22.11 31.84 -12.63
C ARG A 58 -22.20 32.59 -13.97
N LYS A 59 -22.08 31.87 -15.09
CA LYS A 59 -22.09 32.46 -16.44
C LYS A 59 -23.10 31.77 -17.36
N GLU A 60 -23.95 32.59 -17.99
CA GLU A 60 -24.94 32.16 -18.98
C GLU A 60 -24.30 31.56 -20.24
N TRP A 61 -25.02 30.62 -20.87
CA TRP A 61 -24.57 29.93 -22.08
C TRP A 61 -24.48 30.86 -23.29
N SER A 62 -23.42 30.68 -24.10
CA SER A 62 -23.24 31.40 -25.37
C SER A 62 -23.61 30.53 -26.56
N LYS A 63 -24.49 31.04 -27.42
CA LYS A 63 -24.88 30.40 -28.70
C LYS A 63 -23.74 30.35 -29.73
N THR A 64 -22.65 31.07 -29.51
CA THR A 64 -21.53 31.23 -30.47
C THR A 64 -20.17 30.86 -29.87
N ALA A 65 -20.15 30.00 -28.84
CA ALA A 65 -18.91 29.56 -28.21
C ALA A 65 -17.96 28.84 -29.21
N PRO A 66 -16.68 29.25 -29.31
CA PRO A 66 -15.70 28.57 -30.16
C PRO A 66 -15.47 27.14 -29.66
N ARG A 67 -14.97 26.26 -30.54
CA ARG A 67 -14.86 24.80 -30.26
C ARG A 67 -14.11 24.48 -28.97
N TRP A 68 -13.10 25.29 -28.61
CA TRP A 68 -12.33 25.12 -27.37
C TRP A 68 -12.96 25.71 -26.11
N ARG A 69 -14.15 26.32 -26.19
CA ARG A 69 -14.93 26.85 -25.05
C ARG A 69 -16.28 26.15 -24.87
N ARG A 70 -16.45 24.94 -25.42
CA ARG A 70 -17.65 24.13 -25.22
C ARG A 70 -17.47 23.25 -23.97
N ALA A 71 -18.38 23.37 -23.02
CA ALA A 71 -18.48 22.50 -21.86
C ALA A 71 -19.36 21.27 -22.17
N ARG A 72 -19.27 20.24 -21.32
CA ARG A 72 -20.31 19.21 -21.16
C ARG A 72 -20.70 19.19 -19.67
N HIS A 73 -21.82 18.55 -19.33
CA HIS A 73 -22.32 18.49 -17.96
C HIS A 73 -21.32 17.83 -16.99
N GLY A 74 -21.42 18.18 -15.70
CA GLY A 74 -20.48 17.74 -14.68
C GLY A 74 -19.29 18.69 -14.52
N LEU A 75 -18.14 18.12 -14.12
CA LEU A 75 -16.89 18.85 -13.97
C LEU A 75 -16.27 19.20 -15.34
N CYS A 76 -15.78 20.42 -15.45
CA CYS A 76 -14.92 20.90 -16.51
C CYS A 76 -13.64 21.48 -15.90
N LEU A 77 -12.49 21.22 -16.53
CA LEU A 77 -11.22 21.87 -16.20
C LEU A 77 -10.84 22.87 -17.28
N GLU A 78 -10.04 23.87 -16.92
CA GLU A 78 -9.59 24.91 -17.84
C GLU A 78 -8.08 25.13 -17.74
N GLY A 79 -7.45 25.37 -18.89
CA GLY A 79 -6.01 25.64 -19.00
C GLY A 79 -5.62 26.16 -20.37
N GLU A 80 -4.39 26.66 -20.52
CA GLU A 80 -3.91 27.25 -21.77
C GLU A 80 -3.35 26.18 -22.74
N CYS A 81 -3.82 26.19 -23.99
CA CYS A 81 -3.23 25.33 -25.01
C CYS A 81 -1.90 25.92 -25.55
N LYS A 82 -0.77 25.30 -25.20
CA LYS A 82 0.58 25.71 -25.60
C LYS A 82 1.05 25.16 -26.96
N ASN A 83 0.19 24.45 -27.70
CA ASN A 83 0.54 23.91 -29.01
C ASN A 83 0.41 25.00 -30.09
N SER A 84 1.54 25.54 -30.55
CA SER A 84 1.61 26.61 -31.58
C SER A 84 0.95 26.28 -32.92
N LYS A 85 0.66 25.00 -33.20
CA LYS A 85 -0.06 24.56 -34.40
C LYS A 85 -1.59 24.42 -34.20
N CYS A 86 -2.10 24.74 -33.01
CA CYS A 86 -3.52 24.65 -32.66
C CYS A 86 -4.23 25.99 -32.89
N GLU A 87 -5.47 25.94 -33.39
CA GLU A 87 -6.35 27.13 -33.47
C GLU A 87 -6.54 27.81 -32.10
N ALA A 88 -6.54 27.00 -31.02
CA ALA A 88 -6.63 27.46 -29.64
C ALA A 88 -5.26 27.80 -29.00
N SER A 89 -4.18 27.93 -29.77
CA SER A 89 -2.84 28.27 -29.24
C SER A 89 -2.87 29.58 -28.44
N GLY A 90 -2.33 29.56 -27.22
CA GLY A 90 -2.36 30.72 -26.32
C GLY A 90 -3.76 31.14 -25.86
N ARG A 91 -4.75 30.24 -25.96
CA ARG A 91 -6.12 30.45 -25.47
C ARG A 91 -6.44 29.46 -24.35
N THR A 92 -7.22 29.91 -23.38
CA THR A 92 -7.82 29.04 -22.35
C THR A 92 -8.87 28.13 -22.98
N VAL A 93 -8.68 26.82 -22.86
CA VAL A 93 -9.57 25.79 -23.37
C VAL A 93 -10.31 25.09 -22.24
N ILE A 94 -11.55 24.68 -22.49
CA ILE A 94 -12.35 23.84 -21.60
C ILE A 94 -12.06 22.37 -21.92
N MET A 95 -11.83 21.59 -20.88
CA MET A 95 -11.59 20.15 -20.88
C MET A 95 -12.74 19.49 -20.10
N PRO A 96 -13.77 18.95 -20.77
CA PRO A 96 -14.87 18.28 -20.10
C PRO A 96 -14.40 16.99 -19.41
N ILE A 97 -14.68 16.86 -18.11
CA ILE A 97 -14.28 15.73 -17.27
C ILE A 97 -15.49 14.86 -16.91
N GLY A 98 -16.69 15.45 -16.82
CA GLY A 98 -17.95 14.73 -16.63
C GLY A 98 -18.33 14.48 -15.18
N TYR A 99 -19.18 13.49 -14.95
CA TYR A 99 -19.66 13.08 -13.63
C TYR A 99 -18.73 12.03 -13.01
N LYS A 100 -17.70 12.50 -12.29
CA LYS A 100 -16.82 11.61 -11.51
C LYS A 100 -16.11 12.33 -10.38
N LYS A 101 -15.46 11.53 -9.54
CA LYS A 101 -14.36 11.99 -8.68
C LYS A 101 -13.10 12.19 -9.53
N PHE A 102 -12.38 13.28 -9.29
CA PHE A 102 -11.18 13.65 -10.04
C PHE A 102 -10.13 14.25 -9.10
N ASP A 103 -8.99 13.58 -8.95
CA ASP A 103 -7.85 14.03 -8.15
C ASP A 103 -6.88 14.86 -9.00
N MET A 104 -6.85 16.17 -8.76
CA MET A 104 -5.99 17.10 -9.48
C MET A 104 -4.49 16.82 -9.32
N SER A 105 -4.09 16.03 -8.32
CA SER A 105 -2.70 15.65 -8.09
C SER A 105 -2.28 14.37 -8.84
N SER A 106 -3.22 13.58 -9.38
CA SER A 106 -2.88 12.28 -10.00
C SER A 106 -3.66 11.90 -11.27
N ASP A 107 -4.81 12.53 -11.53
CA ASP A 107 -5.63 12.26 -12.73
C ASP A 107 -5.28 13.15 -13.96
N PRO A 108 -4.75 14.39 -13.87
CA PRO A 108 -4.27 15.14 -15.04
C PRO A 108 -3.16 14.40 -15.80
N SER A 109 -3.38 14.17 -17.09
CA SER A 109 -2.50 13.39 -17.96
C SER A 109 -2.78 13.66 -19.44
N GLU A 110 -1.93 13.15 -20.33
CA GLU A 110 -2.09 13.29 -21.79
C GLU A 110 -3.45 12.75 -22.32
N THR A 111 -4.11 11.84 -21.59
CA THR A 111 -5.40 11.24 -21.99
C THR A 111 -6.62 11.94 -21.39
N THR A 112 -6.49 12.54 -20.20
CA THR A 112 -7.60 13.11 -19.41
C THR A 112 -7.75 14.63 -19.56
N THR A 113 -6.64 15.38 -19.52
CA THR A 113 -6.64 16.85 -19.58
C THR A 113 -6.00 17.29 -20.89
N LYS A 114 -6.78 17.16 -21.97
CA LYS A 114 -6.37 17.36 -23.36
C LYS A 114 -7.15 18.51 -24.01
N CYS A 115 -6.48 19.35 -24.78
CA CYS A 115 -7.11 20.39 -25.58
C CYS A 115 -8.17 19.77 -26.51
N PRO A 116 -9.44 20.21 -26.49
CA PRO A 116 -10.51 19.60 -27.28
C PRO A 116 -10.28 19.69 -28.80
N VAL A 117 -9.46 20.65 -29.25
CA VAL A 117 -9.11 20.88 -30.67
C VAL A 117 -7.94 20.02 -31.11
N CYS A 118 -6.75 20.17 -30.52
CA CYS A 118 -5.54 19.45 -30.97
C CYS A 118 -5.22 18.17 -30.19
N LYS A 119 -6.07 17.79 -29.22
CA LYS A 119 -5.96 16.60 -28.36
C LYS A 119 -4.60 16.43 -27.63
N LYS A 120 -3.82 17.51 -27.48
CA LYS A 120 -2.55 17.53 -26.70
C LYS A 120 -2.82 17.91 -25.25
N TYR A 121 -1.97 17.43 -24.34
CA TYR A 121 -2.01 17.77 -22.92
C TYR A 121 -2.08 19.28 -22.68
N VAL A 122 -2.94 19.67 -21.74
CA VAL A 122 -3.08 21.03 -21.22
C VAL A 122 -3.06 20.93 -19.70
N PRO A 123 -2.11 21.59 -19.00
CA PRO A 123 -2.13 21.64 -17.55
C PRO A 123 -3.34 22.45 -17.08
N PRO A 124 -4.22 21.89 -16.24
CA PRO A 124 -5.38 22.61 -15.73
C PRO A 124 -4.96 23.60 -14.63
N VAL A 125 -5.55 24.80 -14.63
CA VAL A 125 -5.26 25.88 -13.66
C VAL A 125 -6.53 26.39 -12.95
N THR A 126 -7.70 26.14 -13.52
CA THR A 126 -9.01 26.38 -12.89
C THR A 126 -10.05 25.35 -13.34
N CYS A 127 -11.24 25.37 -12.75
CA CYS A 127 -12.35 24.47 -13.01
C CYS A 127 -13.69 25.23 -13.15
N GLY A 128 -14.68 24.52 -13.68
CA GLY A 128 -16.08 24.91 -13.62
C GLY A 128 -17.04 23.73 -13.61
N PHE A 129 -18.29 23.99 -13.28
CA PHE A 129 -19.36 23.02 -13.06
C PHE A 129 -20.64 23.47 -13.76
N ASN A 130 -21.43 22.53 -14.26
CA ASN A 130 -22.73 22.78 -14.91
C ASN A 130 -23.60 21.53 -14.89
N ASN A 131 -24.92 21.68 -14.68
CA ASN A 131 -25.89 20.59 -14.68
C ASN A 131 -25.46 19.38 -13.81
N CYS A 132 -24.98 19.66 -12.59
CA CYS A 132 -24.47 18.65 -11.66
C CYS A 132 -24.56 19.09 -10.19
N TRP A 133 -24.56 18.12 -9.27
CA TRP A 133 -24.13 18.35 -7.90
C TRP A 133 -22.62 18.19 -7.80
N TRP A 134 -21.95 19.06 -7.06
CA TRP A 134 -20.49 19.04 -6.93
C TRP A 134 -20.01 19.38 -5.52
N ARG A 135 -18.81 18.89 -5.18
CA ARG A 135 -18.04 19.30 -4.00
C ARG A 135 -16.53 19.24 -4.27
N TYR A 136 -15.73 19.78 -3.37
CA TYR A 136 -14.29 19.56 -3.34
C TYR A 136 -13.80 19.18 -1.94
N ASP A 137 -12.68 18.46 -1.90
CA ASP A 137 -11.85 18.20 -0.71
C ASP A 137 -10.41 18.58 -1.03
N GLY A 138 -9.79 19.46 -0.25
CA GLY A 138 -8.44 19.94 -0.53
C GLY A 138 -7.60 20.26 0.70
N VAL A 139 -6.29 20.34 0.47
CA VAL A 139 -5.29 20.78 1.46
C VAL A 139 -4.41 21.82 0.78
N LYS A 140 -4.49 23.06 1.25
CA LYS A 140 -3.68 24.19 0.80
C LYS A 140 -2.32 24.17 1.50
N ASP A 141 -1.28 24.59 0.81
CA ASP A 141 -0.02 24.96 1.45
C ASP A 141 -0.07 26.43 1.87
N CYS A 142 0.24 26.70 3.13
CA CYS A 142 0.15 28.03 3.70
C CYS A 142 1.57 28.54 3.94
N GLN A 143 1.96 29.64 3.29
CA GLN A 143 3.30 30.20 3.46
C GLN A 143 3.53 30.56 4.93
N ASN A 144 4.52 29.91 5.56
CA ASN A 144 4.88 30.04 6.98
C ASN A 144 3.81 29.56 7.99
N ALA A 145 2.89 28.68 7.60
CA ALA A 145 1.94 28.04 8.51
C ALA A 145 1.73 26.54 8.17
N PRO A 146 1.19 25.73 9.09
CA PRO A 146 0.78 24.36 8.78
C PRO A 146 -0.26 24.32 7.65
N PRO A 147 -0.33 23.24 6.85
CA PRO A 147 -1.28 23.12 5.74
C PRO A 147 -2.73 23.18 6.20
N GLU A 148 -3.54 23.99 5.53
CA GLU A 148 -4.96 24.16 5.83
C GLU A 148 -5.81 23.15 5.04
N SER A 149 -6.60 22.35 5.75
CA SER A 149 -7.59 21.46 5.11
C SER A 149 -8.91 22.21 4.92
N CYS A 150 -9.45 22.20 3.71
CA CYS A 150 -10.72 22.83 3.37
C CYS A 150 -11.55 21.91 2.46
N SER A 151 -12.87 21.99 2.58
CA SER A 151 -13.80 21.22 1.77
C SER A 151 -15.13 21.96 1.63
N SER A 152 -15.94 21.57 0.65
CA SER A 152 -17.32 22.04 0.55
C SER A 152 -18.33 20.93 0.81
N GLY A 153 -19.50 21.30 1.31
CA GLY A 153 -20.70 20.49 1.14
C GLY A 153 -21.09 20.39 -0.35
N TRP A 154 -22.09 19.56 -0.63
CA TRP A 154 -22.67 19.46 -1.98
C TRP A 154 -23.34 20.77 -2.39
N LYS A 155 -22.90 21.33 -3.51
CA LYS A 155 -23.45 22.51 -4.16
C LYS A 155 -24.09 22.10 -5.49
N ARG A 156 -25.21 22.72 -5.87
CA ARG A 156 -25.80 22.53 -7.20
C ARG A 156 -25.22 23.54 -8.18
N ALA A 157 -24.77 23.07 -9.33
CA ALA A 157 -24.64 23.87 -10.54
C ALA A 157 -25.88 23.62 -11.40
N ASP A 158 -26.66 24.67 -11.65
CA ASP A 158 -27.83 24.62 -12.54
C ASP A 158 -27.42 24.65 -14.02
N ASP A 159 -28.36 24.99 -14.92
CA ASP A 159 -28.11 25.11 -16.36
C ASP A 159 -27.38 26.41 -16.72
N ALA A 160 -26.20 26.58 -16.13
CA ALA A 160 -25.23 27.61 -16.45
C ALA A 160 -23.81 27.13 -16.09
N TYR A 161 -22.80 27.86 -16.55
CA TYR A 161 -21.41 27.52 -16.30
C TYR A 161 -20.89 28.24 -15.05
N TYR A 162 -20.76 27.52 -13.94
CA TYR A 162 -20.19 28.01 -12.69
C TYR A 162 -18.68 27.82 -12.72
N HIS A 163 -17.93 28.91 -12.89
CA HIS A 163 -16.50 28.91 -13.18
C HIS A 163 -15.73 29.63 -12.08
N PHE A 164 -14.64 29.03 -11.59
CA PHE A 164 -13.72 29.71 -10.68
C PHE A 164 -12.82 30.66 -11.49
N LYS A 165 -13.05 31.96 -11.37
CA LYS A 165 -12.28 32.98 -12.07
C LYS A 165 -11.16 33.50 -11.20
N ASP A 166 -9.96 33.49 -11.76
CA ASP A 166 -8.82 34.16 -11.17
C ASP A 166 -8.84 35.65 -11.55
N GLU A 167 -9.49 36.47 -10.71
CA GLU A 167 -9.51 37.94 -10.91
C GLU A 167 -8.33 38.66 -10.22
N GLN A 168 -7.52 37.94 -9.42
CA GLN A 168 -6.54 38.53 -8.49
C GLN A 168 -5.15 37.86 -8.53
N ASN A 169 -4.92 36.90 -9.44
CA ASN A 169 -3.78 35.98 -9.47
C ASN A 169 -3.68 35.08 -8.22
N GLU A 170 -4.81 34.65 -7.65
CA GLU A 170 -4.90 33.71 -6.51
C GLU A 170 -4.69 32.24 -6.95
N ILE A 171 -3.65 31.98 -7.75
CA ILE A 171 -3.12 30.63 -7.95
C ILE A 171 -2.30 30.28 -6.71
N ILE A 172 -2.82 29.37 -5.90
CA ILE A 172 -2.18 28.88 -4.68
C ILE A 172 -1.59 27.48 -4.88
N ASP A 173 -0.66 27.12 -4.01
CA ASP A 173 -0.07 25.79 -3.96
C ASP A 173 -0.97 24.84 -3.16
N TRP A 174 -1.52 23.82 -3.81
CA TRP A 174 -2.27 22.74 -3.19
C TRP A 174 -1.37 21.52 -2.96
N ARG A 175 -1.47 20.91 -1.78
CA ARG A 175 -0.90 19.57 -1.50
C ARG A 175 -1.80 18.44 -1.96
N LYS A 176 -3.11 18.71 -2.04
CA LYS A 176 -4.16 17.81 -2.52
C LYS A 176 -5.35 18.65 -2.94
N LEU A 177 -5.99 18.32 -4.06
CA LEU A 177 -7.28 18.88 -4.43
C LEU A 177 -8.07 17.83 -5.21
N ILE A 178 -9.21 17.41 -4.67
CA ILE A 178 -10.11 16.44 -5.30
C ILE A 178 -11.45 17.12 -5.53
N PHE A 179 -11.95 17.02 -6.76
CA PHE A 179 -13.31 17.36 -7.12
C PHE A 179 -14.18 16.11 -7.19
N GLU A 180 -15.47 16.27 -6.93
CA GLU A 180 -16.46 15.22 -7.13
C GLU A 180 -17.72 15.85 -7.74
N ALA A 181 -18.16 15.33 -8.89
CA ALA A 181 -19.36 15.78 -9.58
C ALA A 181 -20.28 14.59 -9.91
N ILE A 182 -21.56 14.70 -9.58
CA ILE A 182 -22.59 13.66 -9.75
C ILE A 182 -23.89 14.23 -10.35
N ARG A 183 -24.75 13.37 -10.90
CA ARG A 183 -26.02 13.79 -11.54
C ARG A 183 -27.06 14.27 -10.52
N GLU A 184 -27.32 13.45 -9.50
CA GLU A 184 -28.41 13.57 -8.51
C GLU A 184 -27.87 13.73 -7.07
N HIS A 185 -28.71 14.11 -6.11
CA HIS A 185 -28.24 14.36 -4.74
C HIS A 185 -28.10 13.03 -3.96
N PRO A 186 -27.07 12.83 -3.11
CA PRO A 186 -26.81 11.53 -2.47
C PRO A 186 -27.89 10.99 -1.52
N SER A 187 -28.93 11.78 -1.21
CA SER A 187 -30.00 11.41 -0.27
C SER A 187 -31.23 10.75 -0.92
N GLU A 188 -31.31 10.71 -2.25
CA GLU A 188 -32.53 10.26 -2.96
C GLU A 188 -32.47 8.79 -3.41
N ALA A 189 -31.34 8.11 -3.19
CA ALA A 189 -31.05 6.78 -3.75
C ALA A 189 -31.28 5.58 -2.79
N ALA A 190 -31.93 5.77 -1.63
CA ALA A 190 -31.98 4.76 -0.57
C ALA A 190 -33.32 4.68 0.18
N SER A 191 -34.40 4.31 -0.50
CA SER A 191 -35.71 4.06 0.14
C SER A 191 -36.60 3.06 -0.58
N GLU A 192 -36.11 1.83 -0.83
CA GLU A 192 -36.95 0.66 -1.14
C GLU A 192 -36.21 -0.63 -0.69
N GLU A 193 -36.95 -1.71 -0.40
CA GLU A 193 -36.50 -2.98 0.21
C GLU A 193 -35.95 -2.89 1.66
N SER A 194 -36.71 -3.20 2.71
CA SER A 194 -37.20 -4.56 3.00
C SER A 194 -38.02 -4.60 4.31
N VAL A 195 -39.03 -5.48 4.37
CA VAL A 195 -39.87 -5.71 5.57
C VAL A 195 -39.89 -7.19 5.94
N GLY A 196 -39.47 -7.49 7.17
CA GLY A 196 -39.90 -8.65 7.97
C GLY A 196 -39.28 -10.02 7.68
N LEU A 197 -38.64 -10.62 8.70
CA LEU A 197 -39.25 -11.74 9.46
C LEU A 197 -38.38 -12.21 10.65
N GLU A 198 -39.03 -12.36 11.81
CA GLU A 198 -38.58 -13.06 13.03
C GLU A 198 -38.89 -14.58 12.90
N ALA A 199 -38.52 -15.56 13.74
CA ALA A 199 -37.48 -15.85 14.73
C ALA A 199 -37.84 -17.25 15.34
N SER A 200 -36.85 -18.05 15.76
CA SER A 200 -36.96 -19.11 16.80
C SER A 200 -35.53 -19.67 17.06
N THR A 201 -34.93 -19.61 18.24
CA THR A 201 -35.18 -20.23 19.57
C THR A 201 -34.98 -21.75 19.61
N GLY A 202 -34.03 -22.21 20.46
CA GLY A 202 -33.71 -23.62 20.65
C GLY A 202 -32.36 -23.91 21.35
N GLN A 203 -32.34 -23.85 22.69
CA GLN A 203 -31.32 -24.41 23.62
C GLN A 203 -32.01 -25.54 24.44
N PRO A 204 -31.41 -26.28 25.43
CA PRO A 204 -30.13 -26.07 26.15
C PRO A 204 -29.27 -27.35 26.49
N GLU A 205 -28.12 -27.13 27.17
CA GLU A 205 -27.54 -27.93 28.31
C GLU A 205 -27.06 -29.41 28.13
N GLU A 206 -26.17 -30.02 28.96
CA GLU A 206 -25.54 -29.64 30.25
C GLU A 206 -24.20 -30.41 30.55
N SER A 207 -23.38 -29.89 31.50
CA SER A 207 -22.48 -30.63 32.44
C SER A 207 -21.20 -31.37 31.91
N ALA A 208 -20.11 -31.63 32.65
CA ALA A 208 -19.57 -31.09 33.92
C ALA A 208 -18.06 -31.46 34.16
N ARG A 209 -17.34 -30.56 34.87
CA ARG A 209 -16.24 -30.74 35.87
C ARG A 209 -15.25 -31.93 35.77
N PHE A 210 -13.94 -31.65 35.93
CA PHE A 210 -13.18 -31.89 37.18
C PHE A 210 -11.77 -31.24 37.20
N ALA A 211 -11.20 -31.03 38.39
CA ALA A 211 -9.85 -30.49 38.64
C ALA A 211 -8.80 -31.64 38.81
N SER A 212 -7.49 -31.48 39.03
CA SER A 212 -6.74 -30.41 39.71
C SER A 212 -5.19 -30.57 39.64
N ARG A 213 -4.46 -29.53 40.10
CA ARG A 213 -3.14 -29.51 40.79
C ARG A 213 -1.79 -29.61 40.02
N GLN A 214 -0.93 -28.65 40.36
CA GLN A 214 0.54 -28.63 40.15
C GLN A 214 1.28 -29.51 41.18
N PRO A 215 2.62 -29.62 41.13
CA PRO A 215 3.42 -28.68 41.93
C PRO A 215 4.70 -28.12 41.26
N GLN A 216 5.24 -27.06 41.88
CA GLN A 216 6.48 -26.36 41.52
C GLN A 216 7.73 -27.08 42.06
N THR A 217 8.90 -26.85 41.44
CA THR A 217 10.19 -26.74 42.15
C THR A 217 11.14 -25.75 41.46
N THR A 218 12.05 -25.16 42.23
CA THR A 218 12.90 -24.00 41.85
C THR A 218 14.40 -24.32 41.88
N SER A 219 15.22 -23.66 41.04
CA SER A 219 16.65 -23.46 41.35
C SER A 219 17.27 -22.18 40.73
N LYS A 220 18.27 -21.65 41.44
CA LYS A 220 19.09 -20.45 41.18
C LYS A 220 20.57 -20.87 41.31
N LEU A 221 21.61 -20.25 40.75
CA LEU A 221 21.87 -18.97 40.02
C LEU A 221 23.04 -19.30 39.01
N PRO A 222 23.74 -18.41 38.25
CA PRO A 222 24.08 -17.00 38.51
C PRO A 222 23.87 -16.00 37.35
N GLN A 223 24.09 -14.71 37.66
CA GLN A 223 23.91 -13.57 36.76
C GLN A 223 25.14 -13.32 35.86
N MET A 224 24.87 -12.94 34.61
CA MET A 224 25.71 -12.02 33.82
C MET A 224 24.85 -10.83 33.36
N SER A 225 25.47 -9.71 32.99
CA SER A 225 24.82 -8.41 32.91
C SER A 225 23.77 -8.28 31.79
N ALA A 226 22.55 -7.88 32.17
CA ALA A 226 21.38 -7.77 31.29
C ALA A 226 21.39 -6.58 30.29
N ALA A 227 22.56 -6.00 29.99
CA ALA A 227 22.72 -4.84 29.12
C ALA A 227 23.60 -5.10 27.88
N ALA A 228 24.08 -6.34 27.67
CA ALA A 228 25.01 -6.69 26.58
C ALA A 228 24.62 -7.95 25.78
N ILE A 229 23.42 -8.51 26.00
CA ILE A 229 22.94 -9.72 25.30
C ILE A 229 21.68 -9.43 24.46
N ALA A 230 21.03 -8.27 24.64
CA ALA A 230 19.77 -7.91 23.98
C ALA A 230 19.93 -7.18 22.62
N ALA A 231 21.06 -7.34 21.92
CA ALA A 231 21.40 -6.59 20.70
C ALA A 231 22.03 -7.46 19.59
N ILE A 232 21.70 -8.75 19.54
CA ILE A 232 22.19 -9.68 18.51
C ILE A 232 21.01 -10.50 17.96
N PRO A 233 20.59 -10.32 16.70
CA PRO A 233 19.66 -11.27 16.08
C PRO A 233 20.34 -12.63 15.93
N PRO A 234 19.72 -13.74 16.37
CA PRO A 234 20.38 -15.03 16.39
C PRO A 234 20.60 -15.61 14.98
N LYS A 235 21.58 -16.51 14.92
CA LYS A 235 22.18 -17.04 13.68
C LYS A 235 21.22 -18.00 12.97
N HIS A 236 20.39 -17.49 12.06
CA HIS A 236 19.55 -18.34 11.22
C HIS A 236 20.38 -19.17 10.23
N SER A 237 20.47 -20.49 10.47
CA SER A 237 20.72 -21.50 9.45
C SER A 237 19.41 -21.84 8.73
N PHE A 238 18.99 -20.99 7.80
CA PHE A 238 17.81 -21.23 6.98
C PHE A 238 18.08 -22.36 5.96
N GLN A 239 17.37 -23.49 6.14
CA GLN A 239 17.33 -24.62 5.22
C GLN A 239 15.86 -25.02 5.04
N PRO A 240 15.12 -24.36 4.14
CA PRO A 240 13.72 -24.72 3.91
C PRO A 240 13.67 -26.08 3.24
N LYS A 241 12.90 -27.00 3.84
CA LYS A 241 12.43 -28.18 3.11
C LYS A 241 11.31 -27.77 2.17
N GLU A 242 11.22 -28.45 1.04
CA GLU A 242 10.25 -28.19 -0.03
C GLU A 242 8.80 -28.33 0.46
N ALA A 243 8.13 -27.21 0.76
CA ALA A 243 6.70 -27.19 1.14
C ALA A 243 6.00 -25.83 0.87
N GLY A 244 5.85 -25.47 -0.40
CA GLY A 244 4.61 -24.84 -0.89
C GLY A 244 4.37 -23.33 -0.68
N VAL A 245 4.95 -22.49 -1.56
CA VAL A 245 4.25 -21.34 -2.16
C VAL A 245 4.56 -21.24 -3.65
N ASP A 246 3.77 -21.91 -4.50
CA ASP A 246 3.71 -21.61 -5.94
C ASP A 246 2.82 -20.37 -6.16
N GLY A 247 3.42 -19.19 -6.32
CA GLY A 247 2.67 -17.98 -6.66
C GLY A 247 3.42 -16.66 -6.74
N PHE A 248 4.21 -16.29 -5.73
CA PHE A 248 4.62 -14.88 -5.52
C PHE A 248 6.11 -14.59 -5.73
N ALA A 249 6.82 -15.43 -6.49
CA ALA A 249 8.23 -15.25 -6.85
C ALA A 249 9.19 -14.94 -5.68
N GLN A 250 8.87 -15.45 -4.48
CA GLN A 250 9.75 -15.34 -3.32
C GLN A 250 10.89 -16.36 -3.48
N PRO A 251 12.16 -15.92 -3.38
CA PRO A 251 13.29 -16.79 -3.59
C PRO A 251 13.53 -17.68 -2.36
N ASP A 252 13.59 -18.98 -2.59
CA ASP A 252 13.49 -20.03 -1.57
C ASP A 252 14.85 -20.66 -1.23
N LYS A 253 15.75 -20.82 -2.20
CA LYS A 253 17.05 -21.50 -1.99
C LYS A 253 18.10 -20.58 -1.38
N PHE A 254 18.44 -20.81 -0.11
CA PHE A 254 19.62 -20.20 0.52
C PHE A 254 20.91 -20.65 -0.16
N TRP A 255 21.73 -19.69 -0.57
CA TRP A 255 23.07 -19.94 -1.10
C TRP A 255 24.16 -19.29 -0.23
N CYS A 256 25.30 -19.99 -0.13
CA CYS A 256 26.37 -19.73 0.81
C CYS A 256 27.71 -19.54 0.05
N PRO A 257 27.95 -18.36 -0.57
CA PRO A 257 29.01 -18.11 -1.55
C PRO A 257 30.41 -17.85 -0.93
N TRP A 258 30.91 -18.73 -0.05
CA TRP A 258 32.05 -18.40 0.80
C TRP A 258 33.30 -19.26 0.55
N LYS A 259 33.61 -19.51 -0.73
CA LYS A 259 34.88 -20.13 -1.15
C LYS A 259 35.89 -19.13 -1.73
N SER A 260 35.42 -17.95 -2.17
CA SER A 260 36.22 -16.91 -2.83
C SER A 260 35.41 -15.60 -2.99
N ASN A 261 36.11 -14.47 -3.19
CA ASN A 261 35.52 -13.13 -3.42
C ASN A 261 34.54 -13.10 -4.59
N LEU A 262 34.86 -13.90 -5.61
CA LEU A 262 34.02 -14.19 -6.77
C LEU A 262 33.41 -15.57 -6.58
N CYS A 263 32.09 -15.67 -6.57
CA CYS A 263 31.38 -16.94 -6.44
C CYS A 263 30.32 -17.11 -7.52
N LYS A 264 30.06 -18.37 -7.89
CA LYS A 264 29.09 -18.74 -8.94
C LYS A 264 28.03 -19.72 -8.46
N ASN A 265 26.83 -19.57 -8.97
CA ASN A 265 25.73 -20.52 -8.84
C ASN A 265 24.95 -20.58 -10.17
N ASN A 266 24.03 -21.53 -10.28
CA ASN A 266 23.13 -21.65 -11.42
C ASN A 266 21.71 -21.24 -11.01
N LEU A 267 20.96 -20.69 -11.94
CA LEU A 267 19.53 -20.47 -11.80
C LEU A 267 18.78 -21.81 -11.86
N THR A 268 17.56 -21.85 -11.32
CA THR A 268 16.72 -23.06 -11.40
C THR A 268 16.14 -23.24 -12.81
N ILE A 269 15.90 -22.15 -13.55
CA ILE A 269 15.34 -22.14 -14.91
C ILE A 269 16.18 -21.20 -15.77
N LYS A 270 16.41 -21.54 -17.05
CA LYS A 270 17.07 -20.65 -18.00
C LYS A 270 16.19 -19.47 -18.36
N GLY A 271 16.77 -18.28 -18.50
CA GLY A 271 16.10 -17.09 -19.01
C GLY A 271 15.13 -16.40 -18.04
N GLN A 272 14.94 -16.94 -16.84
CA GLN A 272 14.09 -16.33 -15.82
C GLN A 272 14.59 -16.56 -14.40
N GLY A 273 14.08 -15.77 -13.47
CA GLY A 273 14.18 -16.00 -12.04
C GLY A 273 14.35 -14.72 -11.25
N THR A 274 14.51 -14.88 -9.94
CA THR A 274 14.68 -13.77 -9.00
C THR A 274 15.85 -14.07 -8.07
N VAL A 275 16.79 -13.13 -7.96
CA VAL A 275 17.94 -13.21 -7.05
C VAL A 275 17.80 -12.09 -6.02
N SER A 276 17.79 -12.47 -4.75
CA SER A 276 17.71 -11.54 -3.63
C SER A 276 18.96 -11.65 -2.76
N ILE A 277 19.53 -10.51 -2.39
CA ILE A 277 20.57 -10.37 -1.37
C ILE A 277 19.94 -9.67 -0.18
N MET A 278 20.12 -10.22 1.01
CA MET A 278 19.92 -9.50 2.26
C MET A 278 21.27 -9.28 2.92
N GLN A 279 21.50 -8.07 3.42
CA GLN A 279 22.73 -7.71 4.14
C GLN A 279 22.39 -6.97 5.43
N GLN A 280 23.15 -7.23 6.49
CA GLN A 280 23.08 -6.51 7.77
C GLN A 280 24.13 -5.39 7.88
N THR A 281 25.05 -5.33 6.92
CA THR A 281 26.14 -4.34 6.80
C THR A 281 26.25 -3.92 5.33
N SER A 282 26.59 -2.65 5.09
CA SER A 282 26.67 -2.02 3.77
C SER A 282 27.94 -2.44 3.04
N ILE A 283 27.85 -3.48 2.20
CA ILE A 283 28.98 -3.89 1.34
C ILE A 283 28.61 -3.68 -0.12
N PRO A 284 29.42 -2.91 -0.88
CA PRO A 284 29.31 -2.84 -2.32
C PRO A 284 29.34 -4.24 -2.95
N PHE A 285 28.37 -4.52 -3.82
CA PHE A 285 28.28 -5.80 -4.50
C PHE A 285 27.93 -5.62 -5.97
N LYS A 286 28.25 -6.65 -6.75
CA LYS A 286 27.89 -6.76 -8.15
C LYS A 286 27.37 -8.15 -8.47
N LEU A 287 26.17 -8.19 -9.05
CA LEU A 287 25.58 -9.37 -9.64
C LEU A 287 25.83 -9.36 -11.15
N ARG A 288 26.22 -10.51 -11.71
CA ARG A 288 26.24 -10.76 -13.15
C ARG A 288 25.46 -12.03 -13.46
N LEU A 289 24.32 -11.89 -14.10
CA LEU A 289 23.57 -12.99 -14.70
C LEU A 289 24.08 -13.19 -16.13
N SER A 290 24.46 -14.40 -16.50
CA SER A 290 25.25 -14.70 -17.71
C SER A 290 24.73 -15.94 -18.46
N ASN A 291 24.86 -15.95 -19.79
CA ASN A 291 24.67 -17.17 -20.61
C ASN A 291 25.95 -18.03 -20.75
N LYS A 292 27.05 -17.61 -20.11
CA LYS A 292 28.35 -18.29 -20.07
C LYS A 292 28.81 -18.51 -18.63
N GLU A 293 29.49 -19.63 -18.38
CA GLU A 293 30.03 -19.99 -17.06
C GLU A 293 31.30 -19.21 -16.69
N ASP A 294 32.05 -18.72 -17.68
CA ASP A 294 33.20 -17.84 -17.45
C ASP A 294 32.71 -16.37 -17.36
N PRO A 295 32.83 -15.70 -16.20
CA PRO A 295 32.43 -14.31 -16.04
C PRO A 295 33.33 -13.32 -16.82
N HIS A 296 34.46 -13.77 -17.38
CA HIS A 296 35.37 -12.98 -18.20
C HIS A 296 35.19 -13.21 -19.71
N ASP A 297 34.29 -14.12 -20.13
CA ASP A 297 33.93 -14.31 -21.54
C ASP A 297 33.37 -13.00 -22.12
N ARG A 298 34.01 -12.52 -23.19
CA ARG A 298 33.70 -11.25 -23.86
C ARG A 298 32.50 -11.37 -24.80
N ASP A 299 32.17 -12.58 -25.24
CA ASP A 299 31.04 -12.89 -26.11
C ASP A 299 29.79 -13.27 -25.30
N ALA A 300 29.88 -13.24 -23.96
CA ALA A 300 28.77 -13.51 -23.07
C ALA A 300 27.71 -12.40 -23.12
N TYR A 301 26.45 -12.81 -23.32
CA TYR A 301 25.33 -11.95 -22.94
C TYR A 301 25.22 -11.94 -21.41
N SER A 302 25.16 -10.75 -20.82
CA SER A 302 25.02 -10.61 -19.38
C SER A 302 24.18 -9.41 -18.96
N ILE A 303 23.43 -9.60 -17.88
CA ILE A 303 22.75 -8.55 -17.11
C ILE A 303 23.60 -8.30 -15.87
N MET A 304 24.00 -7.05 -15.66
CA MET A 304 24.87 -6.63 -14.57
C MET A 304 24.14 -5.63 -13.67
N LEU A 305 24.16 -5.88 -12.36
CA LEU A 305 23.67 -4.96 -11.34
C LEU A 305 24.81 -4.69 -10.36
N SER A 306 25.26 -3.44 -10.28
CA SER A 306 26.30 -2.98 -9.35
C SER A 306 25.69 -1.98 -8.37
N ILE A 307 25.90 -2.18 -7.06
CA ILE A 307 25.35 -1.32 -6.02
C ILE A 307 26.44 -0.93 -5.02
N ASN A 308 26.48 0.35 -4.65
CA ASN A 308 27.35 0.89 -3.60
C ASN A 308 26.67 2.07 -2.89
N GLU A 309 27.37 2.72 -1.96
CA GLU A 309 26.88 3.85 -1.15
C GLU A 309 26.66 5.17 -1.92
N ASN A 310 27.02 5.22 -3.20
CA ASN A 310 26.90 6.44 -4.02
C ASN A 310 25.92 6.27 -5.18
N LYS A 311 25.83 5.06 -5.76
CA LYS A 311 24.90 4.75 -6.85
C LYS A 311 24.57 3.27 -7.00
N VAL A 312 23.43 3.02 -7.64
CA VAL A 312 23.08 1.75 -8.26
C VAL A 312 23.15 1.87 -9.78
N VAL A 313 23.65 0.84 -10.46
CA VAL A 313 23.74 0.74 -11.92
C VAL A 313 23.22 -0.62 -12.37
N LEU A 314 22.23 -0.63 -13.25
CA LEU A 314 21.73 -1.81 -13.96
C LEU A 314 22.09 -1.67 -15.44
N SER A 315 22.80 -2.64 -16.01
CA SER A 315 23.20 -2.63 -17.42
C SER A 315 23.17 -4.01 -18.06
N THR A 316 23.22 -4.04 -19.39
CA THR A 316 23.32 -5.28 -20.17
C THR A 316 24.48 -5.18 -21.16
N SER A 317 25.08 -6.31 -21.54
CA SER A 317 26.25 -6.30 -22.44
C SER A 317 25.94 -5.88 -23.89
N THR A 318 24.67 -5.67 -24.25
CA THR A 318 24.24 -5.03 -25.51
C THR A 318 24.34 -3.50 -25.47
N GLY A 319 24.60 -2.90 -24.29
CA GLY A 319 24.85 -1.47 -24.12
C GLY A 319 23.71 -0.68 -23.47
N GLN A 320 22.62 -1.32 -23.03
CA GLN A 320 21.65 -0.62 -22.18
C GLN A 320 22.27 -0.36 -20.80
N THR A 321 22.05 0.83 -20.22
CA THR A 321 22.53 1.19 -18.88
C THR A 321 21.57 2.18 -18.23
N TYR A 322 21.23 1.91 -16.98
CA TYR A 322 20.36 2.69 -16.11
C TYR A 322 21.07 2.91 -14.79
N GLU A 323 21.04 4.14 -14.26
CA GLU A 323 21.66 4.44 -12.97
C GLU A 323 20.77 5.33 -12.09
N SER A 324 21.01 5.27 -10.78
CA SER A 324 20.37 6.14 -9.81
C SER A 324 21.31 6.42 -8.64
N THR A 325 21.32 7.67 -8.20
CA THR A 325 22.06 8.19 -7.03
C THR A 325 21.12 8.53 -5.86
N ASP A 326 19.83 8.17 -5.96
CA ASP A 326 18.85 8.42 -4.92
C ASP A 326 19.19 7.59 -3.66
N GLN A 327 19.16 8.22 -2.49
CA GLN A 327 19.48 7.58 -1.21
C GLN A 327 18.56 6.41 -0.86
N LEU A 328 17.35 6.37 -1.44
CA LEU A 328 16.45 5.23 -1.33
C LEU A 328 16.97 4.02 -2.13
N HIS A 329 17.58 4.24 -3.30
CA HIS A 329 17.87 3.17 -4.28
C HIS A 329 19.22 2.49 -4.11
N ILE A 330 20.14 3.16 -3.42
CA ILE A 330 21.51 2.72 -3.11
C ILE A 330 21.56 1.84 -1.85
N LEU A 331 22.77 1.42 -1.45
CA LEU A 331 22.95 0.72 -0.18
C LEU A 331 22.54 1.61 1.00
N GLN A 332 21.68 1.07 1.86
CA GLN A 332 21.43 1.59 3.19
C GLN A 332 22.69 1.44 4.06
N ARG A 333 23.02 2.51 4.80
CA ARG A 333 24.13 2.56 5.75
C ARG A 333 23.90 1.56 6.89
N ASP A 334 25.00 1.10 7.51
CA ASP A 334 24.98 0.22 8.68
C ASP A 334 24.16 0.82 9.83
N ASP A 335 22.94 0.29 9.97
CA ASP A 335 22.03 0.56 11.09
C ASP A 335 21.75 -0.70 11.94
N GLY A 336 22.46 -1.80 11.66
CA GLY A 336 22.32 -3.09 12.33
C GLY A 336 21.12 -3.93 11.87
N ASN A 337 20.27 -3.42 10.99
CA ASN A 337 19.09 -4.12 10.47
C ASN A 337 19.37 -4.82 9.13
N TRP A 338 18.51 -5.77 8.77
CA TRP A 338 18.61 -6.49 7.51
C TRP A 338 17.93 -5.74 6.36
N HIS A 339 18.71 -5.38 5.34
CA HIS A 339 18.23 -4.69 4.15
C HIS A 339 18.25 -5.62 2.94
N ARG A 340 17.14 -5.66 2.20
CA ARG A 340 16.96 -6.52 1.03
C ARG A 340 17.15 -5.75 -0.28
N TYR A 341 17.83 -6.36 -1.23
CA TYR A 341 18.03 -5.89 -2.59
C TYR A 341 17.75 -7.06 -3.53
N TRP A 342 17.01 -6.84 -4.61
CA TRP A 342 16.60 -7.93 -5.49
C TRP A 342 16.64 -7.55 -6.96
N ILE A 343 17.03 -8.50 -7.80
CA ILE A 343 16.90 -8.44 -9.26
C ILE A 343 16.01 -9.58 -9.72
N SER A 344 15.11 -9.30 -10.65
CA SER A 344 14.27 -10.28 -11.30
C SER A 344 14.28 -10.07 -12.80
N PHE A 345 14.19 -11.15 -13.58
CA PHE A 345 14.16 -11.04 -15.04
C PHE A 345 13.33 -12.16 -15.66
N PHE A 346 12.74 -11.89 -16.82
CA PHE A 346 11.89 -12.84 -17.53
C PHE A 346 12.04 -12.72 -19.04
N GLU A 347 12.53 -13.78 -19.70
CA GLU A 347 12.70 -13.81 -21.16
C GLU A 347 11.39 -13.70 -21.94
N THR A 348 10.23 -14.02 -21.37
CA THR A 348 8.95 -14.00 -22.10
C THR A 348 8.41 -12.58 -22.23
N ASP A 349 8.56 -11.77 -21.18
CA ASP A 349 8.17 -10.36 -21.21
C ASP A 349 9.30 -9.45 -21.73
N GLY A 350 10.53 -10.00 -21.83
CA GLY A 350 11.71 -9.21 -22.14
C GLY A 350 12.00 -8.15 -21.07
N ASN A 351 11.63 -8.41 -19.82
CA ASN A 351 11.66 -7.43 -18.75
C ASN A 351 12.69 -7.80 -17.67
N ILE A 352 13.43 -6.80 -17.18
CA ILE A 352 14.36 -6.90 -16.06
C ILE A 352 13.94 -5.86 -15.03
N LYS A 353 13.81 -6.28 -13.76
CA LYS A 353 13.46 -5.43 -12.62
C LYS A 353 14.57 -5.46 -11.58
N TYR A 354 14.87 -4.31 -10.98
CA TYR A 354 15.65 -4.19 -9.75
C TYR A 354 14.81 -3.47 -8.70
N GLY A 355 14.84 -3.90 -7.44
CA GLY A 355 14.15 -3.25 -6.34
C GLY A 355 14.82 -3.44 -4.98
N VAL A 356 14.27 -2.75 -3.98
CA VAL A 356 14.78 -2.70 -2.60
C VAL A 356 13.65 -3.04 -1.64
N GLY A 357 13.96 -3.73 -0.55
CA GLY A 357 12.98 -4.25 0.39
C GLY A 357 12.15 -5.39 -0.19
N GLU A 358 10.86 -5.40 0.12
CA GLU A 358 9.89 -6.42 -0.29
C GLU A 358 9.85 -6.64 -1.81
N ILE A 359 9.75 -7.91 -2.22
CA ILE A 359 9.87 -8.34 -3.61
C ILE A 359 8.50 -8.24 -4.31
N ARG A 360 8.24 -7.10 -4.97
CA ARG A 360 7.05 -6.88 -5.83
C ARG A 360 7.27 -5.75 -6.86
N PRO A 361 6.57 -5.72 -8.01
CA PRO A 361 6.75 -4.68 -9.04
C PRO A 361 6.60 -3.23 -8.56
N LEU A 362 5.67 -2.92 -7.66
CA LEU A 362 5.48 -1.55 -7.15
C LEU A 362 6.65 -1.02 -6.30
N PHE A 363 7.56 -1.88 -5.85
CA PHE A 363 8.81 -1.51 -5.16
C PHE A 363 10.06 -1.71 -6.05
N ALA A 364 9.88 -1.90 -7.35
CA ALA A 364 10.97 -1.86 -8.32
C ALA A 364 11.48 -0.41 -8.50
N VAL A 365 12.78 -0.23 -8.31
CA VAL A 365 13.54 0.98 -8.64
C VAL A 365 13.73 1.11 -10.15
N PHE A 366 14.06 0.00 -10.80
CA PHE A 366 14.14 -0.10 -12.27
C PHE A 366 13.20 -1.19 -12.77
N SER A 367 12.52 -0.91 -13.88
CA SER A 367 11.80 -1.91 -14.68
C SER A 367 12.06 -1.57 -16.14
N ILE A 368 12.86 -2.40 -16.82
CA ILE A 368 13.41 -2.11 -18.14
C ILE A 368 12.99 -3.21 -19.12
N ASN A 369 12.60 -2.82 -20.33
CA ASN A 369 12.24 -3.75 -21.39
C ASN A 369 13.38 -3.80 -22.41
N VAL A 370 13.93 -4.99 -22.63
CA VAL A 370 15.02 -5.23 -23.58
C VAL A 370 14.48 -5.39 -25.01
N SER A 371 15.36 -5.23 -25.99
CA SER A 371 15.00 -5.44 -27.41
C SER A 371 14.65 -6.90 -27.72
N GLU A 372 13.93 -7.18 -28.81
CA GLU A 372 13.61 -8.56 -29.21
C GLU A 372 14.86 -9.42 -29.47
N ASN A 373 15.94 -8.83 -29.99
CA ASN A 373 17.21 -9.52 -30.18
C ASN A 373 17.88 -9.86 -28.85
N GLU A 374 17.82 -8.95 -27.89
CA GLU A 374 18.36 -9.13 -26.55
C GLU A 374 17.54 -10.13 -25.74
N ARG A 375 16.21 -10.14 -25.91
CA ARG A 375 15.29 -11.14 -25.37
C ARG A 375 15.69 -12.57 -25.77
N LYS A 376 16.12 -12.78 -27.03
CA LYS A 376 16.63 -14.07 -27.52
C LYS A 376 17.93 -14.50 -26.84
N LEU A 377 18.82 -13.55 -26.53
CA LEU A 377 20.05 -13.82 -25.76
C LEU A 377 19.74 -14.08 -24.28
N MET A 378 18.80 -13.33 -23.71
CA MET A 378 18.37 -13.43 -22.32
C MET A 378 17.80 -14.82 -22.00
N LYS A 379 17.14 -15.47 -22.96
CA LYS A 379 16.66 -16.85 -22.83
C LYS A 379 17.73 -17.87 -22.45
N GLU A 380 19.00 -17.65 -22.81
CA GLU A 380 20.10 -18.56 -22.46
C GLU A 380 20.83 -18.19 -21.17
N VAL A 381 20.42 -17.13 -20.47
CA VAL A 381 20.98 -16.75 -19.16
C VAL A 381 20.69 -17.84 -18.13
N TYR A 382 21.75 -18.29 -17.45
CA TYR A 382 21.69 -19.44 -16.54
C TYR A 382 22.66 -19.34 -15.35
N TYR A 383 23.81 -18.70 -15.56
CA TYR A 383 24.86 -18.58 -14.56
C TYR A 383 24.71 -17.27 -13.78
N LEU A 384 24.79 -17.35 -12.46
CA LEU A 384 24.86 -16.21 -11.55
C LEU A 384 26.28 -16.11 -11.02
N HIS A 385 26.91 -14.95 -11.20
CA HIS A 385 28.17 -14.59 -10.56
C HIS A 385 27.93 -13.44 -9.58
N ILE A 386 28.60 -13.52 -8.43
CA ILE A 386 28.59 -12.47 -7.42
C ILE A 386 30.03 -12.08 -7.10
N GLU A 387 30.26 -10.78 -7.09
CA GLU A 387 31.49 -10.09 -6.70
C GLU A 387 31.15 -9.22 -5.49
N LEU A 388 31.80 -9.46 -4.34
CA LEU A 388 31.60 -8.71 -3.10
C LEU A 388 32.82 -7.83 -2.83
N ASN A 389 32.58 -6.53 -2.58
CA ASN A 389 33.58 -5.48 -2.41
C ASN A 389 34.44 -5.22 -3.67
N ASN A 390 35.08 -4.05 -3.74
CA ASN A 390 35.99 -3.66 -4.83
C ASN A 390 37.48 -3.94 -4.48
N ASN A 391 37.76 -4.78 -3.48
CA ASN A 391 39.07 -4.86 -2.85
C ASN A 391 39.51 -6.33 -2.59
N ASP A 392 40.51 -6.80 -3.33
CA ASP A 392 40.97 -8.21 -3.35
C ASP A 392 41.56 -8.75 -2.03
N ARG A 393 41.64 -7.95 -0.97
CA ARG A 393 42.53 -8.20 0.19
C ARG A 393 41.89 -8.80 1.46
N MET A 394 40.58 -9.09 1.49
CA MET A 394 39.88 -9.50 2.73
C MET A 394 39.34 -10.94 2.70
N LEU A 395 40.15 -11.90 2.23
CA LEU A 395 39.83 -13.33 2.27
C LEU A 395 39.83 -13.93 3.70
N THR A 396 40.38 -13.24 4.69
CA THR A 396 40.59 -13.75 6.06
C THR A 396 39.41 -13.54 7.02
N GLU A 397 38.36 -12.82 6.62
CA GLU A 397 37.21 -12.46 7.49
C GLU A 397 35.88 -13.08 7.03
N LEU A 398 35.94 -14.11 6.17
CA LEU A 398 34.77 -14.76 5.56
C LEU A 398 33.72 -15.28 6.56
N ASP A 399 34.10 -15.61 7.80
CA ASP A 399 33.17 -16.13 8.81
C ASP A 399 32.27 -15.05 9.41
N GLU A 400 32.72 -13.79 9.52
CA GLU A 400 31.84 -12.69 9.93
C GLU A 400 30.84 -12.30 8.83
N PHE A 401 31.27 -12.34 7.57
CA PHE A 401 30.38 -12.05 6.43
C PHE A 401 29.31 -13.12 6.22
N LYS A 402 29.63 -14.41 6.48
CA LYS A 402 28.63 -15.51 6.47
C LYS A 402 27.40 -15.20 7.31
N GLU A 403 27.57 -14.59 8.47
CA GLU A 403 26.46 -14.35 9.39
C GLU A 403 25.64 -13.12 9.01
N LYS A 404 26.26 -12.12 8.34
CA LYS A 404 25.67 -10.82 7.97
C LYS A 404 25.09 -10.76 6.54
N PHE A 405 25.17 -11.83 5.75
CA PHE A 405 24.64 -11.91 4.38
C PHE A 405 23.77 -13.14 4.13
N ARG A 406 22.67 -12.98 3.38
CA ARG A 406 21.84 -14.09 2.89
C ARG A 406 21.58 -13.91 1.40
N PHE A 407 21.82 -14.96 0.62
CA PHE A 407 21.52 -15.01 -0.81
C PHE A 407 20.39 -15.99 -1.04
N TYR A 408 19.39 -15.57 -1.82
CA TYR A 408 18.24 -16.38 -2.18
C TYR A 408 18.07 -16.38 -3.69
N ILE A 409 17.85 -17.56 -4.29
CA ILE A 409 17.59 -17.71 -5.73
C ILE A 409 16.25 -18.40 -5.92
N GLY A 410 15.28 -17.69 -6.51
CA GLY A 410 13.95 -18.17 -6.85
C GLY A 410 13.83 -18.53 -8.32
N LYS A 411 13.05 -19.57 -8.60
CA LYS A 411 12.75 -20.07 -9.96
C LYS A 411 11.87 -19.11 -10.77
N ASP A 412 11.01 -18.35 -10.09
CA ASP A 412 9.96 -17.54 -10.72
C ASP A 412 10.36 -16.06 -10.85
N PRO A 413 9.92 -15.38 -11.92
CA PRO A 413 10.09 -13.94 -12.09
C PRO A 413 9.01 -13.11 -11.38
N VAL A 414 9.34 -11.87 -11.03
CA VAL A 414 8.44 -10.89 -10.40
C VAL A 414 7.62 -10.21 -11.50
N VAL A 415 6.44 -10.77 -11.79
CA VAL A 415 5.55 -10.31 -12.88
C VAL A 415 4.50 -9.32 -12.38
N TYR A 416 3.74 -9.69 -11.36
CA TYR A 416 2.62 -8.92 -10.79
C TYR A 416 2.80 -8.68 -9.28
N ASP A 417 2.11 -7.70 -8.72
CA ASP A 417 2.12 -7.42 -7.29
C ASP A 417 1.31 -8.46 -6.51
N PRO A 418 1.83 -9.03 -5.40
CA PRO A 418 1.07 -9.91 -4.54
C PRO A 418 -0.24 -9.24 -4.07
N PRO A 419 -1.42 -9.86 -4.28
CA PRO A 419 -2.70 -9.24 -3.97
C PRO A 419 -2.86 -9.02 -2.46
N LEU A 420 -3.28 -7.83 -2.03
CA LEU A 420 -3.37 -7.50 -0.60
C LEU A 420 -4.58 -8.15 0.10
N PHE A 421 -5.61 -8.56 -0.66
CA PHE A 421 -6.88 -9.03 -0.11
C PHE A 421 -7.07 -10.55 -0.22
N VAL A 422 -7.71 -11.13 0.80
CA VAL A 422 -8.29 -12.47 0.77
C VAL A 422 -9.80 -12.35 0.55
N VAL A 423 -10.34 -13.07 -0.42
CA VAL A 423 -11.77 -13.09 -0.74
C VAL A 423 -12.31 -14.52 -0.57
N PRO A 424 -13.43 -14.72 0.17
CA PRO A 424 -14.04 -16.04 0.35
C PRO A 424 -14.33 -16.79 -0.97
N TYR A 425 -14.32 -18.12 -0.95
CA TYR A 425 -14.49 -18.94 -2.17
C TYR A 425 -15.77 -18.63 -2.97
N ASN A 426 -16.89 -18.34 -2.28
CA ASN A 426 -18.17 -17.98 -2.90
C ASN A 426 -18.21 -16.56 -3.49
N GLN A 427 -17.16 -15.77 -3.31
CA GLN A 427 -16.97 -14.43 -3.85
C GLN A 427 -15.74 -14.34 -4.78
N TYR A 428 -14.98 -15.42 -4.95
CA TYR A 428 -13.75 -15.43 -5.74
C TYR A 428 -14.01 -15.64 -7.24
N TYR A 429 -14.36 -14.56 -7.93
CA TYR A 429 -14.59 -14.53 -9.38
C TYR A 429 -13.29 -14.37 -10.21
N THR A 430 -13.36 -14.71 -11.50
CA THR A 430 -12.25 -14.65 -12.48
C THR A 430 -11.43 -13.36 -12.43
N VAL A 431 -12.09 -12.21 -12.28
CA VAL A 431 -11.44 -10.88 -12.21
C VAL A 431 -10.34 -10.82 -11.16
N HIS A 432 -10.53 -11.46 -10.00
CA HIS A 432 -9.53 -11.48 -8.93
C HIS A 432 -8.25 -12.23 -9.33
N ALA A 433 -8.39 -13.30 -10.12
CA ALA A 433 -7.28 -14.10 -10.62
C ALA A 433 -6.55 -13.41 -11.77
N THR A 434 -7.28 -12.77 -12.69
CA THR A 434 -6.72 -12.16 -13.91
C THR A 434 -6.13 -10.76 -13.68
N GLU A 435 -6.69 -9.98 -12.75
CA GLU A 435 -6.20 -8.64 -12.41
C GLU A 435 -5.26 -8.64 -11.18
N HIS A 436 -5.07 -9.80 -10.54
CA HIS A 436 -4.26 -9.96 -9.32
C HIS A 436 -4.68 -9.00 -8.17
N ILE A 437 -5.99 -8.77 -8.03
CA ILE A 437 -6.55 -7.87 -7.00
C ILE A 437 -6.92 -8.57 -5.69
N ALA A 438 -7.12 -9.90 -5.71
CA ALA A 438 -7.32 -10.70 -4.49
C ALA A 438 -6.92 -12.17 -4.68
N ILE A 439 -6.81 -12.91 -3.57
CA ILE A 439 -6.60 -14.37 -3.55
C ILE A 439 -7.72 -15.11 -2.79
N PRO A 440 -7.97 -16.40 -3.08
CA PRO A 440 -8.82 -17.25 -2.26
C PRO A 440 -8.01 -17.81 -1.06
N PRO A 441 -8.67 -18.27 0.03
CA PRO A 441 -7.97 -18.80 1.20
C PRO A 441 -7.04 -20.00 0.92
N SER A 442 -7.31 -20.76 -0.14
CA SER A 442 -6.47 -21.88 -0.59
C SER A 442 -5.07 -21.46 -1.08
N LYS A 443 -4.86 -20.18 -1.40
CA LYS A 443 -3.56 -19.62 -1.81
C LYS A 443 -2.73 -19.05 -0.65
N LEU A 444 -3.29 -18.98 0.56
CA LEU A 444 -2.54 -18.65 1.76
C LEU A 444 -1.65 -19.84 2.19
N GLU A 445 -0.51 -19.54 2.79
CA GLU A 445 0.26 -20.54 3.54
C GLU A 445 -0.57 -21.11 4.70
N LYS A 446 -0.29 -22.35 5.13
CA LYS A 446 -1.15 -23.05 6.09
C LYS A 446 -1.39 -22.24 7.36
N THR A 447 -0.33 -21.74 8.00
CA THR A 447 -0.43 -20.92 9.22
C THR A 447 -1.32 -19.69 9.03
N CYS A 448 -1.21 -19.00 7.89
CA CYS A 448 -2.03 -17.84 7.57
C CYS A 448 -3.51 -18.21 7.28
N ARG A 449 -3.75 -19.36 6.65
CA ARG A 449 -5.11 -19.90 6.44
C ARG A 449 -5.77 -20.33 7.75
N ASP A 450 -5.04 -21.01 8.63
CA ASP A 450 -5.56 -21.42 9.94
C ASP A 450 -5.99 -20.19 10.77
N LEU A 451 -5.22 -19.10 10.70
CA LEU A 451 -5.58 -17.79 11.27
C LEU A 451 -6.84 -17.19 10.62
N TYR A 452 -6.94 -17.24 9.28
CA TYR A 452 -8.08 -16.73 8.51
C TYR A 452 -9.38 -17.45 8.90
N ASP A 453 -9.37 -18.78 8.87
CA ASP A 453 -10.53 -19.62 9.19
C ASP A 453 -11.02 -19.38 10.63
N SER A 454 -10.11 -19.00 11.54
CA SER A 454 -10.42 -18.69 12.95
C SER A 454 -11.12 -17.34 13.17
N VAL A 455 -11.03 -16.38 12.24
CA VAL A 455 -11.58 -15.01 12.41
C VAL A 455 -12.61 -14.58 11.37
N ILE A 456 -12.80 -15.35 10.30
CA ILE A 456 -13.71 -14.99 9.19
C ILE A 456 -15.18 -14.89 9.61
N ASN A 457 -15.60 -15.70 10.61
CA ASN A 457 -16.95 -15.69 11.19
C ASN A 457 -17.06 -14.89 12.50
N PHE A 458 -16.03 -14.10 12.85
CA PHE A 458 -16.09 -13.27 14.05
C PHE A 458 -17.12 -12.13 13.87
N GLU A 459 -18.01 -11.94 14.84
CA GLU A 459 -19.02 -10.88 14.87
C GLU A 459 -18.82 -10.00 16.11
N LEU A 460 -18.85 -8.69 15.92
CA LEU A 460 -18.64 -7.73 17.01
C LEU A 460 -19.95 -7.35 17.72
N ASN A 461 -20.98 -7.00 16.95
CA ASN A 461 -22.33 -6.75 17.45
C ASN A 461 -23.10 -8.08 17.49
N THR A 462 -23.22 -8.67 18.68
CA THR A 462 -23.97 -9.92 18.88
C THR A 462 -25.44 -9.66 19.19
N LYS A 463 -26.30 -10.69 19.17
CA LYS A 463 -27.71 -10.56 19.57
C LYS A 463 -27.88 -10.03 21.00
N ASP A 464 -26.95 -10.37 21.90
CA ASP A 464 -26.97 -9.95 23.31
C ASP A 464 -26.41 -8.53 23.52
N PHE A 465 -25.73 -7.95 22.53
CA PHE A 465 -25.23 -6.58 22.56
C PHE A 465 -25.10 -6.01 21.13
N SER A 466 -26.25 -5.75 20.51
CA SER A 466 -26.36 -5.40 19.08
C SER A 466 -25.82 -4.02 18.70
N ASP A 467 -25.56 -3.16 19.67
CA ASP A 467 -25.07 -1.79 19.51
C ASP A 467 -23.70 -1.55 20.15
N LEU A 468 -22.91 -2.60 20.36
CA LEU A 468 -21.56 -2.50 20.94
C LEU A 468 -20.68 -1.49 20.19
N THR A 469 -20.67 -1.49 18.86
CA THR A 469 -19.91 -0.50 18.04
C THR A 469 -20.28 0.95 18.36
N ARG A 470 -21.58 1.24 18.54
CA ARG A 470 -22.09 2.57 18.91
C ARG A 470 -21.59 2.98 20.29
N VAL A 471 -21.70 2.08 21.28
CA VAL A 471 -21.29 2.36 22.65
C VAL A 471 -19.78 2.57 22.77
N ILE A 472 -18.97 1.82 22.01
CA ILE A 472 -17.51 2.04 21.92
C ILE A 472 -17.21 3.47 21.43
N ASP A 473 -17.88 3.89 20.35
CA ASP A 473 -17.71 5.22 19.77
C ASP A 473 -18.12 6.35 20.74
N GLU A 474 -19.20 6.15 21.49
CA GLU A 474 -19.66 7.08 22.52
C GLU A 474 -18.71 7.10 23.74
N SER A 475 -18.13 5.96 24.12
CA SER A 475 -17.10 5.86 25.18
C SER A 475 -15.80 6.58 24.79
N ILE A 476 -15.45 6.60 23.50
CA ILE A 476 -14.32 7.36 22.95
C ILE A 476 -14.62 8.87 23.02
N LYS A 477 -15.84 9.28 22.66
CA LYS A 477 -16.27 10.69 22.63
C LYS A 477 -16.46 11.28 24.03
N ASN A 478 -16.86 10.48 25.01
CA ASN A 478 -17.09 10.93 26.38
C ASN A 478 -15.79 10.94 27.21
N LYS A 479 -15.39 12.11 27.73
CA LYS A 479 -14.21 12.27 28.61
C LYS A 479 -14.23 11.41 29.88
N LYS A 480 -15.42 10.95 30.31
CA LYS A 480 -15.58 10.02 31.45
C LYS A 480 -15.56 8.54 31.04
N GLY A 481 -15.71 8.24 29.75
CA GLY A 481 -15.70 6.88 29.21
C GLY A 481 -14.33 6.21 29.35
N TRP A 482 -14.34 4.89 29.50
CA TRP A 482 -13.16 4.06 29.65
C TRP A 482 -12.26 4.16 28.42
N CYS A 483 -12.82 4.10 27.21
CA CYS A 483 -12.05 4.21 25.98
C CYS A 483 -11.30 5.54 25.91
N HIS A 484 -11.96 6.67 26.20
CA HIS A 484 -11.33 7.99 26.21
C HIS A 484 -10.17 8.10 27.21
N LYS A 485 -10.38 7.61 28.44
CA LYS A 485 -9.35 7.58 29.49
C LYS A 485 -8.15 6.74 29.05
N LYS A 486 -8.40 5.53 28.55
CA LYS A 486 -7.35 4.60 28.12
C LYS A 486 -6.53 5.15 26.94
N LEU A 487 -7.18 5.78 25.95
CA LEU A 487 -6.50 6.50 24.87
C LEU A 487 -5.65 7.66 25.39
N THR A 488 -6.13 8.38 26.40
CA THR A 488 -5.39 9.49 27.04
C THR A 488 -4.14 8.99 27.77
N GLU A 489 -4.21 7.87 28.48
CA GLU A 489 -3.04 7.20 29.09
C GLU A 489 -2.01 6.80 28.03
N LYS A 490 -2.45 6.36 26.84
CA LYS A 490 -1.59 5.86 25.75
C LYS A 490 -0.99 6.95 24.87
N ALA A 491 -1.27 8.24 25.10
CA ALA A 491 -0.80 9.33 24.25
C ALA A 491 0.75 9.42 24.11
N ASN A 492 1.52 8.80 25.00
CA ASN A 492 2.99 8.81 25.00
C ASN A 492 3.62 7.48 24.56
N HIS A 493 2.83 6.52 24.05
CA HIS A 493 3.29 5.13 23.88
C HIS A 493 4.40 4.95 22.82
N PHE A 494 4.45 5.81 21.79
CA PHE A 494 5.41 5.74 20.69
C PHE A 494 6.43 6.90 20.68
N GLY A 495 6.81 7.39 21.88
CA GLY A 495 7.81 8.44 22.06
C GLY A 495 7.21 9.78 22.46
N LYS A 496 7.31 10.80 21.61
CA LYS A 496 6.78 12.14 21.92
C LYS A 496 5.25 12.10 22.08
N PRO A 497 4.66 12.83 23.05
CA PRO A 497 3.22 12.88 23.27
C PRO A 497 2.43 13.20 21.99
N ASN A 498 1.67 12.22 21.50
CA ASN A 498 0.79 12.36 20.36
C ASN A 498 -0.45 11.46 20.56
N PHE A 499 -1.54 12.08 21.02
CA PHE A 499 -2.81 11.41 21.27
C PHE A 499 -3.31 10.58 20.07
N LYS A 500 -3.08 11.03 18.83
CA LYS A 500 -3.51 10.32 17.61
C LYS A 500 -2.60 9.16 17.22
N ALA A 501 -1.37 9.10 17.72
CA ALA A 501 -0.51 7.92 17.60
C ALA A 501 -0.90 6.90 18.71
N SER A 502 -2.15 6.44 18.71
CA SER A 502 -2.65 5.49 19.69
C SER A 502 -3.88 4.74 19.17
N TYR A 503 -4.11 3.54 19.69
CA TYR A 503 -5.29 2.72 19.44
C TYR A 503 -5.46 1.78 20.65
N LEU A 504 -6.64 1.20 20.84
CA LEU A 504 -6.88 0.23 21.91
C LEU A 504 -6.63 -1.19 21.40
N ARG A 505 -6.02 -2.05 22.23
CA ARG A 505 -5.76 -3.47 21.98
C ARG A 505 -6.54 -4.31 22.99
N ILE A 506 -7.63 -4.92 22.54
CA ILE A 506 -8.55 -5.71 23.36
C ILE A 506 -8.31 -7.18 23.04
N THR A 507 -7.82 -7.98 24.00
CA THR A 507 -7.32 -9.34 23.73
C THR A 507 -8.40 -10.42 23.84
N LEU A 508 -8.25 -11.49 23.07
CA LEU A 508 -9.15 -12.63 23.08
C LEU A 508 -8.35 -13.92 23.35
N GLY A 509 -8.84 -14.71 24.30
CA GLY A 509 -8.16 -15.92 24.75
C GLY A 509 -6.93 -15.63 25.62
N ASN A 510 -6.15 -16.68 25.90
CA ASN A 510 -4.93 -16.57 26.71
C ASN A 510 -3.71 -16.25 25.84
N ARG A 511 -2.63 -15.75 26.45
CA ARG A 511 -1.31 -15.72 25.81
C ARG A 511 -0.70 -17.12 25.79
N GLU A 512 -0.71 -17.75 24.63
CA GLU A 512 -0.22 -19.13 24.43
C GLU A 512 1.27 -19.21 24.03
N GLY A 513 1.91 -18.07 23.75
CA GLY A 513 3.31 -18.02 23.29
C GLY A 513 3.52 -18.46 21.84
N SER A 514 2.43 -18.72 21.10
CA SER A 514 2.40 -19.04 19.66
C SER A 514 2.41 -17.81 18.74
N ALA A 515 2.44 -16.61 19.31
CA ALA A 515 2.42 -15.33 18.60
C ALA A 515 3.15 -14.22 19.40
N PRO A 516 3.51 -13.09 18.77
CA PRO A 516 3.91 -11.87 19.47
C PRO A 516 2.76 -11.33 20.33
N GLY A 517 2.81 -11.59 21.64
CA GLY A 517 1.74 -11.26 22.57
C GLY A 517 0.56 -12.25 22.51
N HIS A 518 -0.64 -11.75 22.21
CA HIS A 518 -1.85 -12.57 22.09
C HIS A 518 -2.14 -12.90 20.63
N THR A 519 -2.53 -14.14 20.37
CA THR A 519 -2.88 -14.66 19.04
C THR A 519 -4.04 -13.88 18.40
N TYR A 520 -4.98 -13.37 19.21
CA TYR A 520 -6.16 -12.64 18.73
C TYR A 520 -6.32 -11.31 19.48
N VAL A 521 -6.50 -10.22 18.72
CA VAL A 521 -6.74 -8.88 19.26
C VAL A 521 -7.77 -8.14 18.44
N VAL A 522 -8.78 -7.57 19.10
CA VAL A 522 -9.65 -6.55 18.53
C VAL A 522 -8.99 -5.19 18.76
N GLU A 523 -8.79 -4.43 17.70
CA GLU A 523 -8.20 -3.10 17.76
C GLU A 523 -9.22 -2.03 17.39
N VAL A 524 -9.32 -1.02 18.26
CA VAL A 524 -10.24 0.11 18.10
C VAL A 524 -9.45 1.35 17.75
N TRP A 525 -9.80 1.95 16.62
CA TRP A 525 -9.12 3.05 15.95
C TRP A 525 -10.03 4.30 15.95
N PRO A 526 -9.84 5.25 16.88
CA PRO A 526 -10.61 6.48 16.90
C PRO A 526 -10.38 7.39 15.69
N ALA A 527 -11.24 8.38 15.51
CA ALA A 527 -11.19 9.32 14.38
C ALA A 527 -9.82 10.02 14.26
N GLY A 528 -9.13 9.82 13.12
CA GLY A 528 -7.81 10.38 12.85
C GLY A 528 -6.62 9.66 13.51
N HIS A 529 -6.83 8.54 14.22
CA HIS A 529 -5.76 7.79 14.89
C HIS A 529 -4.98 6.88 13.94
N PHE A 530 -3.74 6.52 14.32
CA PHE A 530 -2.83 5.73 13.49
C PHE A 530 -1.77 4.97 14.30
N SER A 531 -1.22 3.91 13.70
CA SER A 531 0.00 3.23 14.16
C SER A 531 1.27 3.93 13.65
N PRO A 532 2.43 3.79 14.28
CA PRO A 532 3.70 4.05 13.58
C PRO A 532 3.84 3.15 12.33
N ILE A 533 4.84 3.45 11.49
CA ILE A 533 5.32 2.46 10.50
C ILE A 533 6.00 1.35 11.31
N HIS A 534 5.55 0.12 11.14
CA HIS A 534 6.01 -1.02 11.94
C HIS A 534 6.06 -2.31 11.13
N ASN A 535 6.83 -3.28 11.63
CA ASN A 535 7.10 -4.59 11.07
C ASN A 535 6.67 -5.67 12.08
N HIS A 536 6.23 -6.82 11.60
CA HIS A 536 5.70 -7.92 12.43
C HIS A 536 6.76 -8.99 12.72
N SER A 537 8.03 -8.68 12.48
CA SER A 537 9.23 -9.45 12.83
C SER A 537 9.16 -10.91 12.36
N ASN A 538 8.67 -11.10 11.13
CA ASN A 538 8.43 -12.36 10.43
C ASN A 538 7.19 -13.17 10.87
N ALA A 539 6.33 -12.64 11.75
CA ALA A 539 5.08 -13.31 12.10
C ALA A 539 4.10 -13.38 10.90
N TYR A 540 3.30 -14.43 10.87
CA TYR A 540 2.12 -14.54 10.00
C TYR A 540 1.00 -13.72 10.62
N ALA A 541 0.16 -13.08 9.79
CA ALA A 541 -1.01 -12.37 10.29
C ALA A 541 -2.21 -12.38 9.33
N ILE A 542 -3.39 -12.17 9.91
CA ILE A 542 -4.62 -11.80 9.22
C ILE A 542 -5.19 -10.55 9.89
N ILE A 543 -5.67 -9.60 9.08
CA ILE A 543 -6.32 -8.37 9.53
C ILE A 543 -7.68 -8.28 8.84
N ARG A 544 -8.78 -8.29 9.60
CA ARG A 544 -10.14 -8.14 9.09
C ARG A 544 -10.78 -6.90 9.66
N VAL A 545 -11.36 -6.05 8.81
CA VAL A 545 -12.13 -4.89 9.26
C VAL A 545 -13.51 -5.36 9.71
N LEU A 546 -13.84 -5.15 10.98
CA LEU A 546 -15.13 -5.53 11.59
C LEU A 546 -16.15 -4.40 11.58
N TYR A 547 -15.69 -3.14 11.59
CA TYR A 547 -16.56 -1.97 11.54
C TYR A 547 -15.84 -0.79 10.89
N GLY A 548 -16.50 -0.09 9.97
CA GLY A 548 -15.99 1.15 9.37
C GLY A 548 -14.93 0.91 8.29
N GLY A 549 -13.82 1.66 8.34
CA GLY A 549 -12.74 1.51 7.36
C GLY A 549 -11.42 2.14 7.79
N ILE A 550 -10.31 1.61 7.27
CA ILE A 550 -8.94 1.99 7.65
C ILE A 550 -8.04 2.08 6.43
N LEU A 551 -7.12 3.05 6.42
CA LEU A 551 -6.10 3.15 5.38
C LEU A 551 -4.89 2.29 5.77
N LEU A 552 -4.61 1.27 4.97
CA LEU A 552 -3.35 0.55 4.96
C LEU A 552 -2.33 1.31 4.10
N LYS A 553 -1.14 1.53 4.65
CA LYS A 553 0.04 2.02 3.93
C LYS A 553 1.13 0.97 4.02
N LEU A 554 1.43 0.28 2.92
CA LEU A 554 2.48 -0.74 2.85
C LEU A 554 3.80 -0.14 2.36
N TYR A 555 4.89 -0.47 3.03
CA TYR A 555 6.26 0.01 2.76
C TYR A 555 7.18 -1.17 2.40
N PRO A 556 8.21 -0.98 1.57
CA PRO A 556 9.12 -2.06 1.18
C PRO A 556 9.98 -2.59 2.33
N ALA A 557 10.34 -1.76 3.29
CA ALA A 557 11.15 -2.14 4.45
C ALA A 557 10.97 -1.14 5.59
N LEU A 558 11.21 -1.58 6.83
CA LEU A 558 11.34 -0.69 7.98
C LEU A 558 12.76 -0.11 7.96
N ARG A 559 12.90 1.20 7.73
CA ARG A 559 14.18 1.83 7.42
C ARG A 559 14.41 3.12 8.20
N LEU A 560 15.59 3.24 8.80
CA LEU A 560 16.08 4.49 9.38
C LEU A 560 16.51 5.45 8.28
N ASN A 561 15.64 6.40 7.94
CA ASN A 561 15.98 7.53 7.08
C ASN A 561 14.93 8.65 7.20
N VAL A 562 15.36 9.89 6.96
CA VAL A 562 14.48 11.09 6.90
C VAL A 562 13.54 11.05 5.68
N ILE A 563 13.86 10.21 4.69
CA ILE A 563 13.06 10.00 3.50
C ILE A 563 12.56 8.55 3.51
N GLN A 564 11.24 8.39 3.58
CA GLN A 564 10.57 7.11 3.44
C GLN A 564 10.13 6.90 1.99
N TYR A 565 10.04 5.63 1.56
CA TYR A 565 9.45 5.30 0.26
C TYR A 565 7.99 5.75 0.20
N LYS A 566 7.52 6.08 -1.01
CA LYS A 566 6.08 6.25 -1.25
C LYS A 566 5.38 4.90 -0.99
N PRO A 567 4.47 4.79 -0.01
CA PRO A 567 3.80 3.54 0.28
C PRO A 567 2.78 3.18 -0.80
N ILE A 568 2.44 1.89 -0.86
CA ILE A 568 1.22 1.43 -1.51
C ILE A 568 0.08 1.75 -0.54
N GLU A 569 -0.84 2.61 -0.95
CA GLU A 569 -1.99 3.02 -0.14
C GLU A 569 -3.24 2.25 -0.58
N GLN A 570 -3.85 1.51 0.36
CA GLN A 570 -5.06 0.74 0.13
C GLN A 570 -6.07 1.04 1.23
N PHE A 571 -7.27 1.49 0.87
CA PHE A 571 -8.36 1.64 1.84
C PHE A 571 -9.06 0.29 2.03
N CYS A 572 -9.11 -0.18 3.28
CA CYS A 572 -9.76 -1.42 3.68
C CYS A 572 -11.12 -1.06 4.31
N ARG A 573 -12.18 -1.67 3.80
CA ARG A 573 -13.57 -1.51 4.25
C ARG A 573 -14.01 -2.69 5.11
N GLU A 574 -15.06 -2.49 5.88
CA GLU A 574 -15.78 -3.53 6.61
C GLU A 574 -15.95 -4.83 5.80
N GLY A 575 -15.71 -5.97 6.46
CA GLY A 575 -15.72 -7.29 5.85
C GLY A 575 -14.44 -7.66 5.08
N GLN A 576 -13.65 -6.71 4.59
CA GLN A 576 -12.41 -7.00 3.86
C GLN A 576 -11.31 -7.55 4.77
N VAL A 577 -10.51 -8.46 4.21
CA VAL A 577 -9.44 -9.18 4.92
C VAL A 577 -8.12 -8.99 4.19
N THR A 578 -7.08 -8.53 4.88
CA THR A 578 -5.69 -8.52 4.40
C THR A 578 -4.85 -9.54 5.18
N TRP A 579 -3.68 -9.89 4.62
CA TRP A 579 -2.86 -10.99 5.09
C TRP A 579 -1.37 -10.62 5.11
N ILE A 580 -0.60 -11.27 5.98
CA ILE A 580 0.85 -11.05 6.16
C ILE A 580 1.56 -12.41 6.24
N LEU A 581 2.67 -12.54 5.52
CA LEU A 581 3.60 -13.66 5.57
C LEU A 581 4.99 -13.15 5.98
N PRO A 582 5.92 -14.01 6.45
CA PRO A 582 7.26 -13.62 6.87
C PRO A 582 8.01 -12.68 5.90
N ASN A 583 7.77 -12.82 4.60
CA ASN A 583 8.44 -12.06 3.54
C ASN A 583 7.55 -11.07 2.77
N LEU A 584 6.25 -10.96 3.11
CA LEU A 584 5.26 -10.17 2.37
C LEU A 584 4.25 -9.47 3.28
N ASN A 585 3.95 -8.21 2.96
CA ASN A 585 3.05 -7.30 3.67
C ASN A 585 3.48 -6.92 5.11
N GLN A 586 4.74 -7.23 5.48
CA GLN A 586 5.26 -7.11 6.85
C GLN A 586 5.29 -5.67 7.38
N THR A 587 5.83 -4.73 6.57
CA THR A 587 6.10 -3.35 7.03
C THR A 587 4.99 -2.41 6.62
N HIS A 588 4.15 -1.98 7.56
CA HIS A 588 3.02 -1.12 7.22
C HIS A 588 2.65 -0.10 8.31
N GLN A 589 1.73 0.80 7.95
CA GLN A 589 1.01 1.67 8.88
C GLN A 589 -0.50 1.51 8.64
N LEU A 590 -1.27 1.49 9.73
CA LEU A 590 -2.73 1.59 9.69
C LEU A 590 -3.16 2.98 10.19
N LYS A 591 -4.13 3.59 9.52
CA LYS A 591 -4.63 4.93 9.88
C LYS A 591 -6.13 5.08 9.63
N HIS A 592 -6.87 5.52 10.66
CA HIS A 592 -8.20 6.07 10.44
C HIS A 592 -8.09 7.44 9.78
N VAL A 593 -8.51 7.55 8.52
CA VAL A 593 -8.32 8.78 7.74
C VAL A 593 -9.46 9.78 7.86
N ASP A 594 -10.63 9.35 8.31
CA ASP A 594 -11.73 10.25 8.63
C ASP A 594 -11.48 10.89 10.01
N PRO A 595 -11.34 12.23 10.12
CA PRO A 595 -11.15 12.93 11.38
C PRO A 595 -12.44 13.19 12.16
N ASN A 596 -13.62 13.01 11.53
CA ASN A 596 -14.93 13.33 12.09
C ASN A 596 -15.89 12.13 12.16
N GLY A 597 -15.56 11.04 11.48
CA GLY A 597 -16.32 9.78 11.47
C GLY A 597 -16.35 9.06 12.82
N THR A 598 -17.08 7.95 12.87
CA THR A 598 -17.02 6.99 13.98
C THR A 598 -15.65 6.30 14.01
N CYS A 599 -15.33 5.62 15.11
CA CYS A 599 -14.19 4.72 15.16
C CYS A 599 -14.28 3.60 14.09
N CYS A 600 -13.11 3.11 13.67
CA CYS A 600 -12.98 1.84 12.95
C CYS A 600 -12.56 0.75 13.93
N ILE A 601 -12.99 -0.48 13.69
CA ILE A 601 -12.64 -1.63 14.52
C ILE A 601 -12.17 -2.76 13.61
N THR A 602 -11.02 -3.34 13.94
CA THR A 602 -10.42 -4.49 13.24
C THR A 602 -10.27 -5.66 14.20
N ILE A 603 -10.32 -6.89 13.71
CA ILE A 603 -9.68 -8.03 14.39
C ILE A 603 -8.39 -8.35 13.67
N GLN A 604 -7.30 -8.42 14.43
CA GLN A 604 -6.02 -8.93 13.97
C GLN A 604 -5.73 -10.24 14.68
N CYS A 605 -5.11 -11.18 13.96
CA CYS A 605 -4.55 -12.36 14.57
C CYS A 605 -3.18 -12.69 13.99
N TYR A 606 -2.30 -13.23 14.83
CA TYR A 606 -0.89 -13.44 14.53
C TYR A 606 -0.45 -14.85 14.92
N ALA A 607 0.58 -15.37 14.27
CA ALA A 607 1.28 -16.59 14.69
C ALA A 607 2.74 -16.58 14.24
N TYR A 608 3.61 -17.23 15.00
CA TYR A 608 4.95 -17.60 14.55
C TYR A 608 4.87 -18.69 13.47
N GLY A 609 5.90 -18.79 12.63
CA GLY A 609 6.04 -19.90 11.70
C GLY A 609 6.41 -21.20 12.41
N THR A 610 6.08 -22.35 11.82
CA THR A 610 6.48 -23.67 12.38
C THR A 610 8.00 -23.85 12.49
N GLU A 611 8.76 -23.12 11.65
CA GLU A 611 10.22 -23.11 11.63
C GLU A 611 10.82 -22.00 12.52
N ASP A 612 10.02 -21.13 13.13
CA ASP A 612 10.50 -20.13 14.09
C ASP A 612 10.78 -20.83 15.42
N GLN A 613 12.01 -20.69 15.92
CA GLN A 613 12.47 -21.26 17.19
C GLN A 613 12.89 -20.16 18.18
N GLN A 614 12.77 -18.89 17.80
CA GLN A 614 13.12 -17.73 18.62
C GLN A 614 11.87 -17.12 19.28
N HIS A 615 10.74 -17.09 18.56
CA HIS A 615 9.49 -16.47 19.02
C HIS A 615 9.72 -15.02 19.49
N TYR A 616 10.15 -14.15 18.57
CA TYR A 616 10.45 -12.75 18.89
C TYR A 616 9.18 -11.98 19.28
N GLU A 617 9.06 -11.60 20.55
CA GLU A 617 7.79 -11.18 21.16
C GLU A 617 7.35 -9.73 20.87
N TYR A 618 8.12 -8.96 20.09
CA TYR A 618 7.87 -7.54 19.85
C TYR A 618 7.52 -7.27 18.38
N PHE A 619 6.88 -6.13 18.13
CA PHE A 619 6.80 -5.52 16.81
C PHE A 619 7.78 -4.35 16.70
N ASP A 620 8.61 -4.33 15.67
CA ASP A 620 9.59 -3.27 15.46
C ASP A 620 8.94 -2.07 14.78
N TYR A 621 9.14 -0.85 15.28
CA TYR A 621 8.51 0.36 14.74
C TYR A 621 9.49 1.53 14.59
N LEU A 622 9.25 2.37 13.60
CA LEU A 622 10.00 3.60 13.38
C LEU A 622 9.57 4.66 14.40
N THR A 623 10.50 5.20 15.18
CA THR A 623 10.21 6.21 16.20
C THR A 623 9.68 7.52 15.62
N SER A 624 9.00 8.33 16.44
CA SER A 624 8.34 9.58 16.00
C SER A 624 9.27 10.67 15.41
N ASP A 625 10.59 10.50 15.54
CA ASP A 625 11.64 11.34 14.96
C ASP A 625 12.34 10.69 13.76
N GLU A 626 11.98 9.45 13.42
CA GLU A 626 12.50 8.62 12.33
C GLU A 626 14.00 8.29 12.44
N GLN A 627 14.58 8.45 13.63
CA GLN A 627 16.02 8.22 13.90
C GLN A 627 16.34 6.86 14.53
N SER A 628 15.34 6.11 15.01
CA SER A 628 15.57 4.82 15.67
C SER A 628 14.43 3.82 15.45
N ILE A 629 14.75 2.54 15.65
CA ILE A 629 13.75 1.46 15.74
C ILE A 629 13.43 1.27 17.22
N GLY A 630 12.16 1.38 17.56
CA GLY A 630 11.63 1.01 18.87
C GLY A 630 11.01 -0.39 18.82
N HIS A 631 10.97 -1.06 19.97
CA HIS A 631 10.32 -2.36 20.12
C HIS A 631 8.99 -2.18 20.87
N PHE A 632 7.88 -2.50 20.22
CA PHE A 632 6.54 -2.45 20.80
C PHE A 632 6.20 -3.80 21.43
N ASP A 633 5.93 -3.80 22.74
CA ASP A 633 5.43 -4.97 23.48
C ASP A 633 3.90 -5.03 23.30
N PRO A 634 3.35 -6.03 22.58
CA PRO A 634 1.95 -6.07 22.13
C PRO A 634 0.95 -6.45 23.24
N LYS A 635 0.99 -5.71 24.36
CA LYS A 635 0.16 -5.92 25.55
C LYS A 635 -1.33 -5.66 25.29
N SER A 636 -2.14 -6.30 26.12
CA SER A 636 -3.56 -6.01 26.26
C SER A 636 -3.77 -4.69 27.02
N ASP A 637 -4.77 -3.90 26.60
CA ASP A 637 -5.35 -2.86 27.45
C ASP A 637 -6.44 -3.43 28.38
N ILE A 638 -7.13 -4.49 27.95
CA ILE A 638 -8.23 -5.19 28.63
C ILE A 638 -8.61 -6.46 27.84
N ASP A 639 -9.08 -7.52 28.51
CA ASP A 639 -9.63 -8.70 27.83
C ASP A 639 -11.06 -8.43 27.30
N PHE A 640 -11.38 -9.01 26.14
CA PHE A 640 -12.61 -8.70 25.40
C PHE A 640 -13.89 -8.94 26.20
N LYS A 641 -13.93 -9.98 27.04
CA LYS A 641 -15.08 -10.25 27.92
C LYS A 641 -15.33 -9.11 28.90
N ASP A 642 -14.27 -8.61 29.52
CA ASP A 642 -14.36 -7.54 30.53
C ASP A 642 -14.60 -6.18 29.84
N PHE A 643 -14.03 -5.97 28.66
CA PHE A 643 -14.31 -4.80 27.83
C PHE A 643 -15.80 -4.70 27.46
N VAL A 644 -16.40 -5.79 26.98
CA VAL A 644 -17.83 -5.85 26.65
C VAL A 644 -18.67 -5.54 27.89
N GLU A 645 -18.27 -6.00 29.08
CA GLU A 645 -18.97 -5.70 30.33
C GLU A 645 -18.83 -4.23 30.76
N VAL A 646 -17.64 -3.63 30.61
CA VAL A 646 -17.45 -2.18 30.80
C VAL A 646 -18.35 -1.39 29.84
N MET A 647 -18.44 -1.78 28.56
CA MET A 647 -19.34 -1.14 27.60
C MET A 647 -20.82 -1.30 27.99
N ARG A 648 -21.26 -2.45 28.55
CA ARG A 648 -22.63 -2.59 29.07
C ARG A 648 -22.90 -1.64 30.24
N GLN A 649 -21.94 -1.53 31.17
CA GLN A 649 -22.06 -0.64 32.32
C GLN A 649 -22.08 0.84 31.90
N GLU A 650 -21.27 1.22 30.90
CA GLU A 650 -21.32 2.58 30.34
C GLU A 650 -22.65 2.83 29.61
N LYS A 651 -23.15 1.88 28.82
CA LYS A 651 -24.48 1.97 28.18
C LYS A 651 -25.58 2.28 29.20
N ASN A 652 -25.55 1.62 30.36
CA ASN A 652 -26.58 1.77 31.38
C ASN A 652 -26.43 3.03 32.27
N ASN A 653 -25.20 3.54 32.45
CA ASN A 653 -24.89 4.62 33.40
C ASN A 653 -24.58 5.99 32.77
N ILE A 654 -24.44 6.08 31.44
CA ILE A 654 -24.02 7.30 30.73
C ILE A 654 -25.12 7.87 29.82
N PHE A 655 -26.07 7.03 29.39
CA PHE A 655 -27.13 7.38 28.43
C PHE A 655 -28.54 7.34 29.05
N HIS A 656 -28.59 7.30 30.39
CA HIS A 656 -29.73 7.57 31.27
C HIS A 656 -29.28 8.58 32.34
#